data_AF-A0A161WP22-F1
#
_entry.id   AF-A0A161WP22-F1
#
_cell.length_a   1.000
_cell.length_b   1.000
_cell.length_c   1.000
_cell.angle_alpha   90.00
_cell.angle_beta   90.00
_cell.angle_gamma   90.00
#
_symmetry.space_group_name_H-M   'P 1'
#
loop_
_entity.id
_entity.type
_entity.pdbx_description
1 polymer ?
#
loop_
_entity_poly.entity_id
_entity_poly.type
_entity_poly.pdbx_seq_one_letter_code
_entity_poly.pdbx_strand_id
1 'polypeptide(L)'
;MSQTQHDHNDTVALHPSSQSDIDEIENLINAGPSSVLPAKPPSPTRASIPVSSSPFIPSNIPPPHPSAPTSYSNKPVFVPSGPNTLTEPVWDTVKRDLSRIVSNLKLVVFPNPYREDPGKAMRDWDLWGPFFFIVFLGLTLSWSASVKKSEVFAVAFALLAAGAVILTLNVLLLSEVFAVAFALLAAGAVILTLNVLLLGGHIIFFQSLSLLGYCLFPLDVGALICMLKDNVVLKLVVVGVTLAWSSWAAYPFMSTAVSPGRKALALYPHSTHNYDEEHSLLLELSEKDPLFDKKKKLLQVVGISPDECVCLKGSDTPATLNSVLDLLLQKARVIYFTEVDLYFAASDVIQSVKFQNPRNELEALQSIMFLIDNSILNSKHLRVDILQDLRNMTLEKINALGNTIKDDTKIVGNFRCERESRLVHWGEGEGVKTKLEIAYVEGAGRGAIAKENLKVGDIALFPVLEKIEGITSETMLLLWSMKEKHNHESKFKFYFDTLPEVFNTGLSFGVDALLELDGTLLLEEIVQAKEHLRTQYDELFPALYHARPDIFPPDLYTWENFLWACELWYSNSMKVMFPNGRFQTCLVPIAGFLNHSINPHIMQYGKVDSATNCLKFPLSRPCNAGEQCFLSYGKLSSSHLITFYGFSTQADNPYDVIPIDLDLPNIDDYENGNLMSDWTNHMVRGTWLSENHEIFHYGLPSPLLEHFRRAQGSAMQPSTITQENLAIELEILSVLCSTFEDMMQGICDTDDDDRENGSWDVKLASTFKKSQRRIFSSIVTSCKAGSKLVEHELSKCGA
;
A
#
# COMPACT_ATOMS: atom_id res chain seq x y z
N MET A 1 19.94 5.55 -34.17
CA MET A 1 19.19 4.30 -34.39
C MET A 1 19.51 3.35 -33.24
N SER A 2 18.68 3.38 -32.19
CA SER A 2 18.27 2.18 -31.45
C SER A 2 17.10 2.55 -30.55
N GLN A 3 16.09 1.71 -30.69
CA GLN A 3 14.71 1.73 -30.24
C GLN A 3 14.41 2.32 -28.85
N THR A 4 13.47 3.26 -28.83
CA THR A 4 12.71 3.76 -27.68
C THR A 4 11.56 2.80 -27.38
N GLN A 5 11.55 2.22 -26.18
CA GLN A 5 10.44 1.47 -25.60
C GLN A 5 9.61 2.45 -24.76
N HIS A 6 8.33 2.61 -25.10
CA HIS A 6 7.36 3.44 -24.38
C HIS A 6 6.78 2.60 -23.23
N ASP A 7 7.12 2.93 -21.98
CA ASP A 7 6.53 2.32 -20.80
C ASP A 7 5.29 3.06 -20.31
N HIS A 8 4.34 2.26 -19.83
CA HIS A 8 3.01 2.62 -19.34
C HIS A 8 3.06 3.47 -18.06
N ASN A 9 2.13 4.43 -17.97
CA ASN A 9 1.79 5.15 -16.75
C ASN A 9 1.03 4.19 -15.80
N ASP A 10 1.73 3.67 -14.79
CA ASP A 10 1.10 3.05 -13.62
C ASP A 10 0.76 4.13 -12.58
N THR A 11 -0.52 4.23 -12.25
CA THR A 11 -1.06 5.02 -11.14
C THR A 11 -0.64 4.35 -9.83
N VAL A 12 0.45 4.82 -9.22
CA VAL A 12 0.95 4.28 -7.95
C VAL A 12 0.11 4.83 -6.79
N ALA A 13 -0.55 3.93 -6.05
CA ALA A 13 -1.21 4.23 -4.78
C ALA A 13 -0.19 4.79 -3.78
N LEU A 14 -0.49 5.95 -3.17
CA LEU A 14 0.29 6.54 -2.09
C LEU A 14 0.16 5.69 -0.82
N HIS A 15 0.97 4.66 -0.70
CA HIS A 15 1.16 3.92 0.54
C HIS A 15 2.02 4.73 1.53
N PRO A 16 1.61 4.85 2.81
CA PRO A 16 2.51 5.24 3.89
C PRO A 16 3.15 3.98 4.47
N SER A 17 4.37 3.65 4.08
CA SER A 17 5.18 2.70 4.86
C SER A 17 6.63 3.16 4.92
N SER A 18 6.87 4.21 5.72
CA SER A 18 8.16 4.44 6.42
C SER A 18 8.69 3.18 7.10
N GLN A 19 7.79 2.23 7.42
CA GLN A 19 8.12 0.92 7.98
C GLN A 19 8.83 -0.03 6.99
N SER A 20 8.30 -0.30 5.79
CA SER A 20 8.56 -1.57 5.06
C SER A 20 10.00 -1.90 4.62
N ASP A 21 10.93 -0.94 4.66
CA ASP A 21 12.33 -1.21 4.27
C ASP A 21 13.35 -0.78 5.35
N ILE A 22 12.93 -0.05 6.38
CA ILE A 22 13.63 -0.15 7.69
C ILE A 22 13.38 -1.56 8.22
N ASP A 23 12.16 -2.06 8.05
CA ASP A 23 11.82 -3.48 8.20
C ASP A 23 12.64 -4.37 7.27
N GLU A 24 13.23 -3.93 6.15
CA GLU A 24 14.07 -4.79 5.29
C GLU A 24 15.51 -4.88 5.83
N ILE A 25 16.03 -3.77 6.37
CA ILE A 25 17.27 -3.75 7.16
C ILE A 25 17.09 -4.51 8.49
N GLU A 26 15.91 -4.44 9.11
CA GLU A 26 15.52 -5.21 10.32
C GLU A 26 15.06 -6.65 10.00
N ASN A 27 14.54 -6.94 8.81
CA ASN A 27 14.18 -8.31 8.39
C ASN A 27 15.43 -9.07 7.98
N LEU A 28 16.50 -8.39 7.55
CA LEU A 28 17.84 -8.99 7.49
C LEU A 28 18.35 -9.36 8.90
N ILE A 29 17.88 -8.68 9.96
CA ILE A 29 18.12 -9.04 11.36
C ILE A 29 17.20 -10.19 11.82
N ASN A 30 15.95 -10.24 11.34
CA ASN A 30 14.92 -11.22 11.75
C ASN A 30 14.80 -12.47 10.85
N ALA A 31 15.56 -12.62 9.76
CA ALA A 31 15.51 -13.77 8.86
C ALA A 31 16.32 -14.99 9.39
N GLY A 32 15.90 -15.52 10.54
CA GLY A 32 16.20 -16.85 11.09
C GLY A 32 14.92 -17.39 11.76
N PRO A 33 14.66 -18.71 11.76
CA PRO A 33 13.34 -19.25 11.45
C PRO A 33 12.23 -18.81 12.41
N SER A 34 11.12 -18.34 11.82
CA SER A 34 9.73 -18.42 12.28
C SER A 34 9.44 -18.08 13.75
N SER A 35 8.70 -17.00 13.97
CA SER A 35 7.79 -16.81 15.13
C SER A 35 8.36 -17.32 16.46
N VAL A 36 9.29 -16.58 17.06
CA VAL A 36 9.78 -16.92 18.39
C VAL A 36 9.03 -16.07 19.41
N LEU A 37 8.29 -16.78 20.26
CA LEU A 37 7.49 -16.28 21.39
C LEU A 37 8.29 -15.29 22.25
N PRO A 38 7.65 -14.25 22.81
CA PRO A 38 8.31 -13.33 23.74
C PRO A 38 8.84 -14.08 24.97
N ALA A 39 9.96 -13.58 25.51
CA ALA A 39 10.54 -14.11 26.74
C ALA A 39 9.54 -13.97 27.89
N LYS A 40 9.39 -15.05 28.66
CA LYS A 40 8.48 -15.18 29.79
C LYS A 40 8.87 -14.17 30.90
N PRO A 41 7.96 -13.30 31.38
CA PRO A 41 8.22 -12.54 32.59
C PRO A 41 8.42 -13.48 33.80
N PRO A 42 9.18 -13.08 34.84
CA PRO A 42 9.35 -13.90 36.03
C PRO A 42 7.99 -14.25 36.62
N SER A 43 7.73 -15.55 36.78
CA SER A 43 6.43 -16.07 37.17
C SER A 43 6.05 -15.62 38.59
N PRO A 44 4.85 -15.08 38.84
CA PRO A 44 4.36 -14.90 40.19
C PRO A 44 4.05 -16.25 40.84
N THR A 45 4.24 -16.33 42.15
CA THR A 45 3.98 -17.52 42.96
C THR A 45 2.51 -17.94 42.85
N ARG A 46 2.30 -19.16 42.36
CA ARG A 46 1.02 -19.85 42.12
C ARG A 46 -0.01 -19.67 43.25
N ALA A 47 -1.12 -18.98 42.97
CA ALA A 47 -2.38 -19.15 43.71
C ALA A 47 -3.19 -20.28 43.07
N SER A 48 -3.41 -21.37 43.80
CA SER A 48 -4.22 -22.51 43.37
C SER A 48 -5.67 -22.36 43.81
N ILE A 49 -6.61 -22.38 42.86
CA ILE A 49 -8.06 -22.53 43.12
C ILE A 49 -8.44 -24.02 42.94
N PRO A 50 -9.26 -24.62 43.83
CA PRO A 50 -9.49 -26.06 43.87
C PRO A 50 -10.59 -26.51 42.90
N VAL A 51 -10.36 -27.61 42.19
CA VAL A 51 -11.41 -28.33 41.43
C VAL A 51 -11.67 -29.69 42.08
N SER A 52 -12.96 -29.94 42.32
CA SER A 52 -13.55 -31.13 42.94
C SER A 52 -13.28 -32.41 42.13
N SER A 53 -12.98 -33.49 42.85
CA SER A 53 -12.60 -34.81 42.34
C SER A 53 -13.78 -35.75 42.14
N SER A 54 -13.92 -36.37 40.95
CA SER A 54 -14.64 -37.64 40.71
C SER A 54 -14.37 -38.20 39.29
N PRO A 55 -14.60 -39.52 39.02
CA PRO A 55 -13.52 -40.42 38.60
C PRO A 55 -13.47 -40.78 37.11
N PHE A 56 -12.25 -41.13 36.69
CA PHE A 56 -11.88 -41.67 35.38
C PHE A 56 -12.51 -43.04 35.08
N ILE A 57 -13.02 -43.19 33.85
CA ILE A 57 -13.24 -44.48 33.17
C ILE A 57 -12.17 -44.59 32.07
N PRO A 58 -11.32 -45.63 32.05
CA PRO A 58 -10.34 -45.82 30.97
C PRO A 58 -11.00 -46.52 29.78
N SER A 59 -10.85 -45.96 28.58
CA SER A 59 -11.13 -46.66 27.32
C SER A 59 -9.84 -46.85 26.52
N ASN A 60 -9.50 -48.13 26.33
CA ASN A 60 -8.38 -48.62 25.54
C ASN A 60 -8.64 -48.43 24.04
N ILE A 61 -7.77 -47.71 23.32
CA ILE A 61 -7.59 -47.84 21.87
C ILE A 61 -6.07 -47.79 21.56
N PRO A 62 -5.52 -48.72 20.76
CA PRO A 62 -4.08 -48.87 20.54
C PRO A 62 -3.51 -47.88 19.50
N PRO A 63 -2.18 -47.66 19.51
CA PRO A 63 -1.51 -46.73 18.59
C PRO A 63 -1.33 -47.31 17.18
N PRO A 64 -1.35 -46.49 16.11
CA PRO A 64 -0.95 -46.95 14.79
C PRO A 64 0.58 -47.02 14.67
N HIS A 65 1.04 -48.17 14.16
CA HIS A 65 2.44 -48.45 13.85
C HIS A 65 2.94 -47.71 12.57
N PRO A 66 4.28 -47.53 12.44
CA PRO A 66 4.91 -46.85 11.32
C PRO A 66 4.99 -47.73 10.07
N SER A 67 4.65 -47.15 8.91
CA SER A 67 4.81 -47.80 7.59
C SER A 67 6.16 -47.43 6.97
N ALA A 68 6.95 -48.45 6.65
CA ALA A 68 8.22 -48.39 5.96
C ALA A 68 8.06 -48.08 4.44
N PRO A 69 9.16 -47.79 3.70
CA PRO A 69 9.13 -47.06 2.44
C PRO A 69 8.71 -47.95 1.28
N THR A 70 7.63 -47.57 0.59
CA THR A 70 7.19 -48.22 -0.65
C THR A 70 8.00 -47.70 -1.82
N SER A 71 8.83 -48.59 -2.34
CA SER A 71 9.49 -48.57 -3.65
C SER A 71 8.65 -47.92 -4.75
N TYR A 72 9.11 -46.79 -5.27
CA TYR A 72 8.64 -46.25 -6.54
C TYR A 72 9.02 -47.21 -7.67
N SER A 73 8.05 -48.03 -8.06
CA SER A 73 8.06 -48.75 -9.33
C SER A 73 8.09 -47.69 -10.45
N ASN A 74 9.27 -47.48 -11.04
CA ASN A 74 9.43 -46.88 -12.37
C ASN A 74 8.65 -47.72 -13.39
N LYS A 75 7.35 -47.45 -13.53
CA LYS A 75 6.62 -47.68 -14.77
C LYS A 75 6.67 -46.37 -15.53
N PRO A 76 7.17 -46.33 -16.77
CA PRO A 76 7.07 -45.13 -17.57
C PRO A 76 5.57 -44.84 -17.74
N VAL A 77 5.14 -43.70 -17.21
CA VAL A 77 3.83 -43.14 -17.54
C VAL A 77 3.90 -42.79 -19.02
N PHE A 78 3.31 -43.65 -19.84
CA PHE A 78 3.00 -43.33 -21.22
C PHE A 78 1.91 -42.26 -21.16
N VAL A 79 2.33 -41.00 -21.24
CA VAL A 79 1.47 -39.88 -21.60
C VAL A 79 0.90 -40.25 -22.98
N PRO A 80 -0.42 -40.42 -23.17
CA PRO A 80 -0.96 -40.45 -24.52
C PRO A 80 -0.67 -39.06 -25.08
N SER A 81 0.34 -38.99 -25.95
CA SER A 81 0.51 -37.88 -26.86
C SER A 81 -0.79 -37.81 -27.65
N GLY A 82 -1.64 -36.82 -27.31
CA GLY A 82 -2.66 -36.37 -28.25
C GLY A 82 -1.96 -36.07 -29.58
N PRO A 83 -2.59 -36.35 -30.72
CA PRO A 83 -1.93 -36.20 -32.01
C PRO A 83 -1.36 -34.80 -32.13
N ASN A 84 -0.02 -34.71 -32.20
CA ASN A 84 0.67 -33.48 -32.54
C ASN A 84 0.17 -33.05 -33.93
N THR A 85 -0.18 -31.78 -34.09
CA THR A 85 -0.68 -31.18 -35.35
C THR A 85 0.30 -31.34 -36.52
N LEU A 86 1.53 -31.78 -36.26
CA LEU A 86 2.57 -32.06 -37.26
C LEU A 86 2.43 -33.45 -37.92
N THR A 87 1.62 -34.36 -37.36
CA THR A 87 1.45 -35.75 -37.87
C THR A 87 0.02 -36.11 -38.25
N GLU A 88 -0.94 -35.19 -38.09
CA GLU A 88 -2.32 -35.42 -38.51
C GLU A 88 -2.42 -35.38 -40.06
N PRO A 89 -3.26 -36.24 -40.67
CA PRO A 89 -3.60 -36.11 -42.07
C PRO A 89 -4.11 -34.70 -42.36
N VAL A 90 -3.72 -34.11 -43.51
CA VAL A 90 -4.19 -32.77 -43.93
C VAL A 90 -5.72 -32.65 -43.85
N TRP A 91 -6.43 -33.74 -44.12
CA TRP A 91 -7.89 -33.79 -44.03
C TRP A 91 -8.43 -33.57 -42.62
N ASP A 92 -7.74 -34.07 -41.58
CA ASP A 92 -8.15 -33.89 -40.18
C ASP A 92 -7.90 -32.45 -39.71
N THR A 93 -6.80 -31.83 -40.15
CA THR A 93 -6.55 -30.38 -39.97
C THR A 93 -7.67 -29.54 -40.58
N VAL A 94 -7.99 -29.81 -41.86
CA VAL A 94 -9.02 -29.08 -42.60
C VAL A 94 -10.39 -29.28 -41.96
N LYS A 95 -10.73 -30.52 -41.57
CA LYS A 95 -12.00 -30.84 -40.90
C LYS A 95 -12.12 -30.13 -39.55
N ARG A 96 -11.04 -30.07 -38.78
CA ARG A 96 -10.99 -29.37 -37.48
C ARG A 96 -11.17 -27.87 -37.65
N ASP A 97 -10.44 -27.25 -38.58
CA ASP A 97 -10.54 -25.81 -38.85
C ASP A 97 -11.92 -25.46 -39.42
N LEU A 98 -12.47 -26.26 -40.34
CA LEU A 98 -13.84 -26.09 -40.85
C LEU A 98 -14.89 -26.21 -39.73
N SER A 99 -14.74 -27.20 -38.84
CA SER A 99 -15.63 -27.38 -37.68
C SER A 99 -15.58 -26.16 -36.74
N ARG A 100 -14.39 -25.62 -36.50
CA ARG A 100 -14.20 -24.40 -35.70
C ARG A 100 -14.86 -23.19 -36.37
N ILE A 101 -14.69 -23.03 -37.69
CA ILE A 101 -15.34 -21.96 -38.45
C ILE A 101 -16.86 -22.04 -38.34
N VAL A 102 -17.46 -23.22 -38.53
CA VAL A 102 -18.92 -23.41 -38.44
C VAL A 102 -19.42 -23.13 -37.02
N SER A 103 -18.69 -23.60 -36.00
CA SER A 103 -19.02 -23.33 -34.60
C SER A 103 -18.99 -21.84 -34.30
N ASN A 104 -17.89 -21.15 -34.64
CA ASN A 104 -17.72 -19.72 -34.38
C ASN A 104 -18.71 -18.88 -35.18
N LEU A 105 -18.97 -19.23 -36.45
CA LEU A 105 -20.00 -18.60 -37.28
C LEU A 105 -21.38 -18.68 -36.62
N LYS A 106 -21.78 -19.86 -36.14
CA LYS A 106 -23.07 -20.05 -35.46
C LYS A 106 -23.15 -19.26 -34.15
N LEU A 107 -22.04 -19.18 -33.42
CA LEU A 107 -21.97 -18.42 -32.17
C LEU A 107 -22.11 -16.92 -32.41
N VAL A 108 -21.43 -16.38 -33.44
CA VAL A 108 -21.38 -14.95 -33.74
C VAL A 108 -22.65 -14.47 -34.47
N VAL A 109 -23.06 -15.14 -35.55
CA VAL A 109 -24.16 -14.68 -36.42
C VAL A 109 -25.55 -14.89 -35.81
N PHE A 110 -25.69 -15.90 -34.95
CA PHE A 110 -26.93 -16.21 -34.22
C PHE A 110 -26.67 -16.14 -32.72
N PRO A 111 -26.49 -14.92 -32.18
CA PRO A 111 -26.29 -14.77 -30.75
C PRO A 111 -27.57 -15.16 -30.02
N ASN A 112 -27.45 -16.08 -29.06
CA ASN A 112 -28.53 -16.36 -28.11
C ASN A 112 -28.18 -15.63 -26.80
N PRO A 113 -28.96 -14.61 -26.39
CA PRO A 113 -28.68 -13.81 -25.19
C PRO A 113 -28.77 -14.58 -23.87
N TYR A 114 -29.30 -15.81 -23.86
CA TYR A 114 -29.47 -16.66 -22.67
C TYR A 114 -28.47 -17.83 -22.59
N ARG A 115 -27.31 -17.75 -23.25
CA ARG A 115 -26.29 -18.82 -23.19
C ARG A 115 -25.46 -18.75 -21.90
N GLU A 116 -25.10 -19.93 -21.39
CA GLU A 116 -24.25 -20.10 -20.19
C GLU A 116 -22.80 -19.59 -20.40
N ASP A 117 -22.27 -19.60 -21.63
CA ASP A 117 -20.91 -19.11 -21.95
C ASP A 117 -20.90 -18.25 -23.23
N PRO A 118 -21.20 -16.94 -23.14
CA PRO A 118 -21.18 -16.02 -24.28
C PRO A 118 -19.76 -15.70 -24.77
N GLY A 119 -18.72 -15.94 -23.96
CA GLY A 119 -17.32 -15.66 -24.30
C GLY A 119 -16.62 -16.75 -25.11
N LYS A 120 -17.28 -17.91 -25.33
CA LYS A 120 -16.67 -19.09 -25.98
C LYS A 120 -16.04 -18.79 -27.34
N ALA A 121 -16.70 -18.01 -28.20
CA ALA A 121 -16.17 -17.66 -29.53
C ALA A 121 -14.95 -16.73 -29.47
N MET A 122 -14.82 -15.92 -28.41
CA MET A 122 -13.64 -15.08 -28.18
C MET A 122 -12.47 -15.90 -27.65
N ARG A 123 -12.72 -16.92 -26.83
CA ARG A 123 -11.66 -17.82 -26.32
C ARG A 123 -11.15 -18.77 -27.41
N ASP A 124 -12.05 -19.36 -28.20
CA ASP A 124 -11.74 -20.31 -29.27
C ASP A 124 -11.59 -19.63 -30.65
N TRP A 125 -11.03 -18.42 -30.67
CA TRP A 125 -10.90 -17.58 -31.86
C TRP A 125 -10.03 -18.24 -32.96
N ASP A 126 -10.28 -17.86 -34.21
CA ASP A 126 -9.51 -18.31 -35.38
C ASP A 126 -9.41 -17.20 -36.44
N LEU A 127 -8.44 -17.32 -37.34
CA LEU A 127 -8.26 -16.37 -38.45
C LEU A 127 -8.73 -16.94 -39.80
N TRP A 128 -9.02 -18.24 -39.86
CA TRP A 128 -9.40 -18.91 -41.11
C TRP A 128 -10.81 -18.51 -41.56
N GLY A 129 -11.78 -18.41 -40.64
CA GLY A 129 -13.13 -17.93 -40.93
C GLY A 129 -13.15 -16.49 -41.45
N PRO A 130 -12.60 -15.51 -40.71
CA PRO A 130 -12.43 -14.14 -41.17
C PRO A 130 -11.78 -14.02 -42.55
N PHE A 131 -10.69 -14.78 -42.77
CA PHE A 131 -10.01 -14.84 -44.06
C PHE A 131 -10.91 -15.37 -45.18
N PHE A 132 -11.69 -16.42 -44.92
CA PHE A 132 -12.62 -16.96 -45.89
C PHE A 132 -13.72 -15.95 -46.26
N PHE A 133 -14.36 -15.31 -45.28
CA PHE A 133 -15.44 -14.36 -45.52
C PHE A 133 -14.96 -13.08 -46.20
N ILE A 134 -13.80 -12.53 -45.82
CA ILE A 134 -13.26 -11.34 -46.49
C ILE A 134 -12.86 -11.62 -47.96
N VAL A 135 -12.30 -12.80 -48.24
CA VAL A 135 -11.97 -13.23 -49.60
C VAL A 135 -13.25 -13.45 -50.41
N PHE A 136 -14.26 -14.10 -49.83
CA PHE A 136 -15.54 -14.32 -50.49
C PHE A 136 -16.25 -13.00 -50.82
N LEU A 137 -16.30 -12.06 -49.87
CA LEU A 137 -16.85 -10.72 -50.08
C LEU A 137 -16.12 -10.00 -51.21
N GLY A 138 -14.79 -9.99 -51.18
CA GLY A 138 -13.94 -9.35 -52.18
C GLY A 138 -14.14 -9.93 -53.59
N LEU A 139 -14.21 -11.26 -53.72
CA LEU A 139 -14.47 -11.95 -54.99
C LEU A 139 -15.88 -11.64 -55.53
N THR A 140 -16.88 -11.67 -54.66
CA THR A 140 -18.29 -11.40 -55.01
C THR A 140 -18.47 -9.97 -55.51
N LEU A 141 -17.86 -8.99 -54.83
CA LEU A 141 -17.86 -7.58 -55.24
C LEU A 141 -17.06 -7.35 -56.53
N SER A 142 -15.89 -7.99 -56.67
CA SER A 142 -15.05 -7.90 -57.87
C SER A 142 -15.74 -8.47 -59.11
N TRP A 143 -16.40 -9.63 -58.97
CA TRP A 143 -17.20 -10.23 -60.05
C TRP A 143 -18.35 -9.31 -60.49
N SER A 144 -19.08 -8.74 -59.52
CA SER A 144 -20.18 -7.80 -59.78
C SER A 144 -19.71 -6.53 -60.51
N ALA A 145 -18.49 -6.04 -60.22
CA ALA A 145 -17.90 -4.88 -60.89
C ALA A 145 -17.43 -5.17 -62.34
N SER A 146 -17.02 -6.41 -62.63
CA SER A 146 -16.53 -6.83 -63.96
C SER A 146 -17.62 -6.86 -65.04
N VAL A 147 -18.89 -7.09 -64.65
CA VAL A 147 -20.04 -7.25 -65.57
C VAL A 147 -20.44 -5.94 -66.30
N LYS A 148 -19.81 -4.79 -66.01
CA LYS A 148 -20.07 -3.51 -66.69
C LYS A 148 -18.88 -2.86 -67.40
N LYS A 149 -17.90 -3.63 -67.88
CA LYS A 149 -16.86 -3.11 -68.82
C LYS A 149 -16.47 -4.13 -69.88
N SER A 150 -17.31 -4.32 -70.89
CA SER A 150 -16.96 -4.99 -72.15
C SER A 150 -16.54 -3.97 -73.22
N GLU A 151 -15.62 -4.38 -74.09
CA GLU A 151 -15.18 -3.76 -75.37
C GLU A 151 -13.85 -2.98 -75.44
N VAL A 152 -12.91 -3.20 -74.52
CA VAL A 152 -11.47 -2.92 -74.79
C VAL A 152 -10.56 -4.15 -74.57
N PHE A 153 -11.08 -5.24 -74.00
CA PHE A 153 -10.25 -6.37 -73.57
C PHE A 153 -9.98 -7.46 -74.61
N ALA A 154 -10.64 -7.46 -75.78
CA ALA A 154 -10.42 -8.47 -76.81
C ALA A 154 -9.05 -8.35 -77.51
N VAL A 155 -8.44 -7.15 -77.53
CA VAL A 155 -7.10 -6.92 -78.10
C VAL A 155 -6.00 -7.18 -77.07
N ALA A 156 -6.26 -6.93 -75.79
CA ALA A 156 -5.38 -7.35 -74.69
C ALA A 156 -5.26 -8.88 -74.63
N PHE A 157 -6.36 -9.61 -74.89
CA PHE A 157 -6.42 -11.07 -74.89
C PHE A 157 -5.55 -11.74 -76.00
N ALA A 158 -5.28 -11.02 -77.10
CA ALA A 158 -4.40 -11.51 -78.17
C ALA A 158 -2.90 -11.30 -77.85
N LEU A 159 -2.55 -10.27 -77.07
CA LEU A 159 -1.18 -10.04 -76.57
C LEU A 159 -0.88 -10.84 -75.29
N LEU A 160 -1.92 -11.32 -74.61
CA LEU A 160 -1.91 -12.21 -73.45
C LEU A 160 -1.44 -13.65 -73.74
N ALA A 161 -1.14 -13.99 -74.99
CA ALA A 161 -0.68 -15.34 -75.39
C ALA A 161 0.84 -15.53 -75.34
N ALA A 162 1.64 -14.51 -75.02
CA ALA A 162 3.10 -14.60 -74.88
C ALA A 162 3.55 -14.42 -73.42
N GLY A 163 3.28 -15.45 -72.61
CA GLY A 163 4.17 -15.99 -71.57
C GLY A 163 4.75 -15.06 -70.49
N ALA A 164 4.27 -15.26 -69.26
CA ALA A 164 5.02 -15.13 -68.00
C ALA A 164 5.08 -13.80 -67.23
N VAL A 165 4.40 -12.72 -67.65
CA VAL A 165 4.21 -11.52 -66.79
C VAL A 165 2.76 -11.32 -66.30
N ILE A 166 1.85 -12.18 -66.74
CA ILE A 166 0.41 -12.13 -66.40
C ILE A 166 0.09 -12.69 -65.00
N LEU A 167 1.00 -13.44 -64.38
CA LEU A 167 0.80 -13.82 -62.97
C LEU A 167 0.84 -12.60 -62.04
N THR A 168 1.53 -11.52 -62.44
CA THR A 168 1.75 -10.36 -61.58
C THR A 168 0.73 -9.25 -61.79
N LEU A 169 0.10 -9.15 -62.97
CA LEU A 169 -0.83 -8.05 -63.28
C LEU A 169 -2.31 -8.42 -63.14
N ASN A 170 -2.67 -9.70 -63.03
CA ASN A 170 -4.04 -10.09 -62.62
C ASN A 170 -4.27 -9.98 -61.10
N VAL A 171 -3.19 -9.81 -60.32
CA VAL A 171 -3.27 -9.50 -58.89
C VAL A 171 -3.65 -8.03 -58.66
N LEU A 172 -3.40 -7.13 -59.62
CA LEU A 172 -3.55 -5.68 -59.40
C LEU A 172 -4.99 -5.13 -59.58
N LEU A 173 -5.90 -5.88 -60.20
CA LEU A 173 -7.33 -5.51 -60.28
C LEU A 173 -8.21 -6.24 -59.25
N LEU A 174 -7.70 -7.33 -58.68
CA LEU A 174 -8.28 -7.96 -57.48
C LEU A 174 -7.83 -7.26 -56.18
N SER A 175 -6.71 -6.52 -56.21
CA SER A 175 -6.10 -5.96 -55.00
C SER A 175 -6.82 -4.76 -54.39
N GLU A 176 -7.44 -3.86 -55.16
CA GLU A 176 -7.96 -2.62 -54.56
C GLU A 176 -9.17 -2.86 -53.65
N VAL A 177 -10.21 -3.55 -54.14
CA VAL A 177 -11.43 -3.80 -53.33
C VAL A 177 -11.14 -4.72 -52.16
N PHE A 178 -10.31 -5.75 -52.37
CA PHE A 178 -9.87 -6.65 -51.32
C PHE A 178 -9.01 -5.93 -50.27
N ALA A 179 -8.03 -5.12 -50.70
CA ALA A 179 -7.19 -4.36 -49.77
C ALA A 179 -7.99 -3.32 -48.99
N VAL A 180 -8.97 -2.65 -49.61
CA VAL A 180 -9.85 -1.70 -48.91
C VAL A 180 -10.72 -2.44 -47.89
N ALA A 181 -11.33 -3.57 -48.25
CA ALA A 181 -12.16 -4.35 -47.33
C ALA A 181 -11.32 -4.90 -46.15
N PHE A 182 -10.13 -5.42 -46.43
CA PHE A 182 -9.20 -5.89 -45.41
C PHE A 182 -8.69 -4.74 -44.52
N ALA A 183 -8.36 -3.58 -45.10
CA ALA A 183 -7.92 -2.40 -44.34
C ALA A 183 -9.02 -1.85 -43.45
N LEU A 184 -10.27 -1.81 -43.91
CA LEU A 184 -11.43 -1.40 -43.09
C LEU A 184 -11.68 -2.40 -41.96
N LEU A 185 -11.57 -3.70 -42.22
CA LEU A 185 -11.71 -4.74 -41.19
C LEU A 185 -10.59 -4.62 -40.14
N ALA A 186 -9.35 -4.46 -40.57
CA ALA A 186 -8.19 -4.30 -39.69
C ALA A 186 -8.28 -3.00 -38.87
N ALA A 187 -8.64 -1.87 -39.50
CA ALA A 187 -8.85 -0.60 -38.81
C ALA A 187 -10.00 -0.71 -37.80
N GLY A 188 -11.11 -1.35 -38.17
CA GLY A 188 -12.22 -1.63 -37.26
C GLY A 188 -11.78 -2.49 -36.07
N ALA A 189 -10.95 -3.49 -36.29
CA ALA A 189 -10.40 -4.33 -35.22
C ALA A 189 -9.46 -3.57 -34.30
N VAL A 190 -8.60 -2.68 -34.82
CA VAL A 190 -7.77 -1.78 -34.02
C VAL A 190 -8.63 -0.84 -33.18
N ILE A 191 -9.59 -0.15 -33.80
CA ILE A 191 -10.49 0.79 -33.12
C ILE A 191 -11.27 0.08 -32.01
N LEU A 192 -11.83 -1.09 -32.29
CA LEU A 192 -12.58 -1.87 -31.31
C LEU A 192 -11.68 -2.32 -30.14
N THR A 193 -10.48 -2.80 -30.44
CA THR A 193 -9.52 -3.24 -29.42
C THR A 193 -9.11 -2.08 -28.51
N LEU A 194 -8.78 -0.92 -29.10
CA LEU A 194 -8.45 0.28 -28.33
C LEU A 194 -9.64 0.76 -27.50
N ASN A 195 -10.87 0.75 -28.06
CA ASN A 195 -12.05 1.18 -27.33
C ASN A 195 -12.34 0.27 -26.12
N VAL A 196 -12.19 -1.04 -26.27
CA VAL A 196 -12.36 -2.00 -25.16
C VAL A 196 -11.24 -1.83 -24.12
N LEU A 197 -9.98 -1.66 -24.53
CA LEU A 197 -8.86 -1.41 -23.62
C LEU A 197 -9.05 -0.09 -22.83
N LEU A 198 -9.46 0.99 -23.51
CA LEU A 198 -9.73 2.29 -22.87
C LEU A 198 -10.88 2.23 -21.85
N LEU A 199 -11.85 1.33 -22.05
CA LEU A 199 -12.97 1.12 -21.14
C LEU A 199 -12.64 0.19 -19.96
N GLY A 200 -11.42 -0.35 -19.90
CA GLY A 200 -10.95 -1.28 -18.86
C GLY A 200 -11.29 -2.75 -19.12
N GLY A 201 -11.65 -3.10 -20.37
CA GLY A 201 -11.91 -4.48 -20.80
C GLY A 201 -10.67 -5.20 -21.32
N HIS A 202 -10.72 -6.54 -21.40
CA HIS A 202 -9.59 -7.36 -21.82
C HIS A 202 -9.90 -8.14 -23.11
N ILE A 203 -9.53 -7.59 -24.28
CA ILE A 203 -9.62 -8.25 -25.59
C ILE A 203 -8.30 -8.07 -26.35
N ILE A 204 -7.81 -9.13 -26.99
CA ILE A 204 -6.62 -9.03 -27.86
C ILE A 204 -7.02 -8.68 -29.30
N PHE A 205 -6.13 -8.01 -30.04
CA PHE A 205 -6.39 -7.58 -31.43
C PHE A 205 -6.93 -8.70 -32.34
N PHE A 206 -6.36 -9.91 -32.25
CA PHE A 206 -6.79 -11.03 -33.09
C PHE A 206 -8.19 -11.56 -32.74
N GLN A 207 -8.64 -11.41 -31.49
CA GLN A 207 -10.02 -11.73 -31.10
C GLN A 207 -11.01 -10.72 -31.68
N SER A 208 -10.68 -9.42 -31.65
CA SER A 208 -11.46 -8.37 -32.29
C SER A 208 -11.54 -8.57 -33.81
N LEU A 209 -10.42 -8.94 -34.45
CA LEU A 209 -10.34 -9.23 -35.88
C LEU A 209 -11.17 -10.48 -36.25
N SER A 210 -11.11 -11.53 -35.42
CA SER A 210 -11.91 -12.74 -35.57
C SER A 210 -13.40 -12.42 -35.50
N LEU A 211 -13.84 -11.73 -34.44
CA LEU A 211 -15.24 -11.36 -34.23
C LEU A 211 -15.79 -10.53 -35.40
N LEU A 212 -15.10 -9.44 -35.77
CA LEU A 212 -15.52 -8.59 -36.88
C LEU A 212 -15.54 -9.33 -38.21
N GLY A 213 -14.61 -10.26 -38.43
CA GLY A 213 -14.56 -11.10 -39.63
C GLY A 213 -15.79 -12.00 -39.77
N TYR A 214 -16.25 -12.63 -38.68
CA TYR A 214 -17.50 -13.42 -38.69
C TYR A 214 -18.76 -12.56 -38.87
N CYS A 215 -18.72 -11.28 -38.44
CA CYS A 215 -19.81 -10.34 -38.68
C CYS A 215 -19.96 -9.96 -40.17
N LEU A 216 -19.00 -10.31 -41.05
CA LEU A 216 -19.11 -10.09 -42.49
C LEU A 216 -20.05 -11.08 -43.19
N PHE A 217 -20.32 -12.25 -42.60
CA PHE A 217 -21.13 -13.28 -43.25
C PHE A 217 -22.53 -12.82 -43.70
N PRO A 218 -23.33 -12.05 -42.93
CA PRO A 218 -24.57 -11.48 -43.43
C PRO A 218 -24.36 -10.62 -44.68
N LEU A 219 -23.26 -9.87 -44.76
CA LEU A 219 -22.92 -9.04 -45.92
C LEU A 219 -22.54 -9.90 -47.14
N ASP A 220 -21.87 -11.04 -46.94
CA ASP A 220 -21.59 -12.02 -48.00
C ASP A 220 -22.87 -12.56 -48.63
N VAL A 221 -23.84 -12.94 -47.79
CA VAL A 221 -25.16 -13.40 -48.22
C VAL A 221 -25.88 -12.27 -48.96
N GLY A 222 -25.81 -11.04 -48.45
CA GLY A 222 -26.38 -9.85 -49.10
C GLY A 222 -25.79 -9.59 -50.48
N ALA A 223 -24.47 -9.65 -50.59
CA ALA A 223 -23.75 -9.46 -51.84
C ALA A 223 -24.12 -10.54 -52.88
N LEU A 224 -24.24 -11.81 -52.46
CA LEU A 224 -24.67 -12.91 -53.31
C LEU A 224 -26.13 -12.73 -53.80
N ILE A 225 -27.05 -12.32 -52.92
CA ILE A 225 -28.44 -12.03 -53.31
C ILE A 225 -28.51 -10.86 -54.29
N CYS A 226 -27.70 -9.82 -54.07
CA CYS A 226 -27.58 -8.68 -54.95
C CYS A 226 -27.00 -9.03 -56.33
N MET A 227 -26.21 -10.10 -56.43
CA MET A 227 -25.72 -10.63 -57.71
C MET A 227 -26.79 -11.37 -58.51
N LEU A 228 -27.75 -12.03 -57.85
CA LEU A 228 -28.76 -12.87 -58.50
C LEU A 228 -29.93 -12.07 -59.11
N LYS A 229 -30.16 -10.82 -58.67
CA LYS A 229 -31.26 -9.97 -59.15
C LYS A 229 -30.85 -8.51 -59.33
N ASP A 230 -31.01 -8.00 -60.55
CA ASP A 230 -30.79 -6.58 -60.89
C ASP A 230 -32.01 -5.69 -60.60
N ASN A 231 -32.34 -5.55 -59.31
CA ASN A 231 -33.32 -4.55 -58.87
C ASN A 231 -32.70 -3.65 -57.80
N VAL A 232 -32.62 -2.34 -58.07
CA VAL A 232 -31.99 -1.35 -57.19
C VAL A 232 -32.68 -1.26 -55.82
N VAL A 233 -34.01 -1.30 -55.79
CA VAL A 233 -34.78 -1.23 -54.53
C VAL A 233 -34.52 -2.50 -53.70
N LEU A 234 -34.50 -3.66 -54.35
CA LEU A 234 -34.16 -4.92 -53.68
C LEU A 234 -32.73 -4.88 -53.13
N LYS A 235 -31.75 -4.36 -53.89
CA LYS A 235 -30.36 -4.23 -53.43
C LYS A 235 -30.25 -3.32 -52.21
N LEU A 236 -30.94 -2.17 -52.19
CA LEU A 236 -30.94 -1.27 -51.05
C LEU A 236 -31.57 -1.91 -49.80
N VAL A 237 -32.70 -2.60 -49.95
CA VAL A 237 -33.36 -3.31 -48.85
C VAL A 237 -32.48 -4.44 -48.32
N VAL A 238 -31.92 -5.27 -49.21
CA VAL A 238 -31.04 -6.39 -48.84
C VAL A 238 -29.80 -5.89 -48.11
N VAL A 239 -29.10 -4.88 -48.65
CA VAL A 239 -27.92 -4.29 -48.01
C VAL A 239 -28.27 -3.74 -46.62
N GLY A 240 -29.39 -3.01 -46.49
CA GLY A 240 -29.84 -2.48 -45.21
C GLY A 240 -30.13 -3.58 -44.17
N VAL A 241 -30.82 -4.64 -44.56
CA VAL A 241 -31.12 -5.79 -43.68
C VAL A 241 -29.84 -6.52 -43.27
N THR A 242 -28.93 -6.78 -44.21
CA THR A 242 -27.69 -7.50 -43.90
C THR A 242 -26.71 -6.67 -43.08
N LEU A 243 -26.71 -5.35 -43.24
CA LEU A 243 -25.94 -4.44 -42.40
C LEU A 243 -26.49 -4.42 -40.97
N ALA A 244 -27.81 -4.30 -40.81
CA ALA A 244 -28.45 -4.37 -39.49
C ALA A 244 -28.19 -5.71 -38.79
N TRP A 245 -28.22 -6.82 -39.53
CA TRP A 245 -27.86 -8.14 -38.99
C TRP A 245 -26.39 -8.20 -38.57
N SER A 246 -25.47 -7.75 -39.43
CA SER A 246 -24.04 -7.68 -39.10
C SER A 246 -23.77 -6.88 -37.81
N SER A 247 -24.41 -5.72 -37.66
CA SER A 247 -24.31 -4.90 -36.44
C SER A 247 -24.91 -5.58 -35.21
N TRP A 248 -26.04 -6.28 -35.36
CA TRP A 248 -26.67 -7.02 -34.26
C TRP A 248 -25.83 -8.22 -33.80
N ALA A 249 -25.16 -8.91 -34.72
CA ALA A 249 -24.28 -10.03 -34.41
C ALA A 249 -23.08 -9.64 -33.53
N ALA A 250 -22.56 -8.41 -33.70
CA ALA A 250 -21.43 -7.90 -32.90
C ALA A 250 -21.83 -7.51 -31.45
N TYR A 251 -23.09 -7.14 -31.21
CA TYR A 251 -23.55 -6.51 -29.96
C TYR A 251 -23.29 -7.32 -28.68
N PRO A 252 -23.67 -8.62 -28.59
CA PRO A 252 -23.54 -9.39 -27.35
C PRO A 252 -22.09 -9.59 -26.92
N PHE A 253 -21.18 -9.74 -27.88
CA PHE A 253 -19.75 -9.97 -27.64
C PHE A 253 -19.04 -8.72 -27.14
N MET A 254 -19.37 -7.53 -27.68
CA MET A 254 -18.86 -6.27 -27.14
C MET A 254 -19.39 -6.01 -25.73
N SER A 255 -20.65 -6.36 -25.46
CA SER A 255 -21.27 -6.17 -24.15
C SER A 255 -20.67 -7.06 -23.05
N THR A 256 -20.05 -8.18 -23.41
CA THR A 256 -19.33 -9.06 -22.47
C THR A 256 -17.89 -8.64 -22.22
N ALA A 257 -17.30 -7.85 -23.11
CA ALA A 257 -15.93 -7.37 -22.98
C ALA A 257 -15.79 -6.14 -22.07
N VAL A 258 -16.91 -5.51 -21.68
CA VAL A 258 -16.94 -4.25 -20.93
C VAL A 258 -17.96 -4.34 -19.76
N SER A 259 -17.64 -3.72 -18.63
CA SER A 259 -18.46 -3.77 -17.40
C SER A 259 -19.88 -3.19 -17.60
N PRO A 260 -20.90 -3.64 -16.82
CA PRO A 260 -22.31 -3.32 -17.03
C PRO A 260 -22.64 -1.83 -17.18
N GLY A 261 -21.94 -0.95 -16.44
CA GLY A 261 -22.15 0.51 -16.47
C GLY A 261 -21.53 1.24 -17.67
N ARG A 262 -20.66 0.58 -18.45
CA ARG A 262 -19.92 1.20 -19.57
C ARG A 262 -20.31 0.64 -20.94
N LYS A 263 -21.32 -0.23 -21.01
CA LYS A 263 -21.81 -0.90 -22.23
C LYS A 263 -22.26 0.06 -23.33
N ALA A 264 -22.84 1.21 -22.95
CA ALA A 264 -23.31 2.21 -23.91
C ALA A 264 -22.15 2.96 -24.60
N LEU A 265 -21.04 3.21 -23.87
CA LEU A 265 -19.85 3.91 -24.38
C LEU A 265 -19.06 3.06 -25.37
N ALA A 266 -19.11 1.73 -25.23
CA ALA A 266 -18.50 0.80 -26.19
C ALA A 266 -19.20 0.81 -27.57
N LEU A 267 -20.47 1.24 -27.63
CA LEU A 267 -21.33 1.12 -28.81
C LEU A 267 -21.40 2.39 -29.69
N TYR A 268 -21.23 3.58 -29.12
CA TYR A 268 -21.34 4.84 -29.86
C TYR A 268 -20.34 5.89 -29.37
N PRO A 269 -19.38 6.34 -30.21
CA PRO A 269 -18.64 7.56 -29.96
C PRO A 269 -19.49 8.74 -30.45
N HIS A 270 -20.48 9.20 -29.68
CA HIS A 270 -21.25 10.40 -30.03
C HIS A 270 -21.30 11.46 -28.94
N SER A 271 -21.27 12.68 -29.45
CA SER A 271 -21.19 14.01 -28.83
C SER A 271 -22.14 14.23 -27.65
N THR A 272 -21.54 14.72 -26.57
CA THR A 272 -22.07 15.59 -25.52
C THR A 272 -23.53 16.04 -25.68
N HIS A 273 -24.42 15.43 -24.89
CA HIS A 273 -25.66 16.07 -24.49
C HIS A 273 -25.70 16.15 -22.96
N ASN A 274 -25.89 17.39 -22.48
CA ASN A 274 -26.02 17.79 -21.08
C ASN A 274 -26.97 16.87 -20.30
N TYR A 275 -26.39 16.00 -19.48
CA TYR A 275 -26.91 15.63 -18.17
C TYR A 275 -25.87 16.10 -17.17
N ASP A 276 -26.28 16.60 -16.00
CA ASP A 276 -25.36 17.00 -14.93
C ASP A 276 -24.30 15.91 -14.72
N GLU A 277 -23.08 16.13 -15.22
CA GLU A 277 -21.99 15.15 -15.17
C GLU A 277 -21.48 15.08 -13.74
N GLU A 278 -21.99 14.12 -12.97
CA GLU A 278 -21.51 13.79 -11.63
C GLU A 278 -20.02 13.43 -11.69
N HIS A 279 -19.18 14.09 -10.87
CA HIS A 279 -17.77 13.77 -10.74
C HIS A 279 -17.56 12.88 -9.51
N SER A 280 -17.08 11.66 -9.70
CA SER A 280 -16.89 10.69 -8.62
C SER A 280 -15.46 10.74 -8.06
N LEU A 281 -15.33 10.99 -6.76
CA LEU A 281 -14.09 10.82 -6.00
C LEU A 281 -14.09 9.46 -5.30
N LEU A 282 -13.05 8.65 -5.52
CA LEU A 282 -12.88 7.37 -4.88
C LEU A 282 -11.58 7.35 -4.09
N LEU A 283 -11.69 7.19 -2.76
CA LEU A 283 -10.59 6.77 -1.91
C LEU A 283 -10.58 5.23 -1.89
N GLU A 284 -9.59 4.63 -2.54
CA GLU A 284 -9.44 3.17 -2.61
C GLU A 284 -8.72 2.65 -1.36
N LEU A 285 -9.27 1.58 -0.78
CA LEU A 285 -8.55 0.75 0.19
C LEU A 285 -7.78 -0.31 -0.62
N SER A 286 -6.45 -0.26 -0.58
CA SER A 286 -5.58 -1.16 -1.35
C SER A 286 -5.66 -2.60 -0.85
N GLU A 287 -5.91 -3.57 -1.74
CA GLU A 287 -5.90 -5.01 -1.43
C GLU A 287 -4.51 -5.51 -0.96
N LYS A 288 -3.45 -4.73 -1.19
CA LYS A 288 -2.09 -5.03 -0.72
C LYS A 288 -1.83 -4.58 0.72
N ASP A 289 -2.77 -3.86 1.34
CA ASP A 289 -2.64 -3.45 2.74
C ASP A 289 -2.68 -4.69 3.65
N PRO A 290 -1.68 -4.91 4.53
CA PRO A 290 -1.66 -6.08 5.41
C PRO A 290 -2.87 -6.13 6.38
N LEU A 291 -3.52 -5.00 6.61
CA LEU A 291 -4.69 -4.85 7.47
C LEU A 291 -5.99 -4.71 6.65
N PHE A 292 -5.96 -5.03 5.34
CA PHE A 292 -7.07 -4.86 4.42
C PHE A 292 -8.39 -5.41 4.97
N ASP A 293 -8.40 -6.68 5.39
CA ASP A 293 -9.63 -7.34 5.87
C ASP A 293 -10.19 -6.66 7.13
N LYS A 294 -9.34 -6.28 8.09
CA LYS A 294 -9.76 -5.60 9.32
C LYS A 294 -10.33 -4.20 9.01
N LYS A 295 -9.65 -3.43 8.15
CA LYS A 295 -10.11 -2.09 7.72
C LYS A 295 -11.41 -2.16 6.91
N LYS A 296 -11.52 -3.14 6.01
CA LYS A 296 -12.72 -3.38 5.20
C LYS A 296 -13.93 -3.72 6.08
N LYS A 297 -13.76 -4.61 7.05
CA LYS A 297 -14.81 -4.93 8.04
C LYS A 297 -15.20 -3.68 8.84
N LEU A 298 -14.24 -2.88 9.32
CA LEU A 298 -14.54 -1.64 10.05
C LEU A 298 -15.35 -0.64 9.21
N LEU A 299 -14.96 -0.42 7.95
CA LEU A 299 -15.73 0.44 7.04
C LEU A 299 -17.19 -0.02 6.90
N GLN A 300 -17.41 -1.33 6.75
CA GLN A 300 -18.76 -1.91 6.67
C GLN A 300 -19.57 -1.68 7.94
N VAL A 301 -18.96 -1.78 9.13
CA VAL A 301 -19.63 -1.51 10.41
C VAL A 301 -19.98 -0.03 10.57
N VAL A 302 -19.11 0.87 10.12
CA VAL A 302 -19.35 2.32 10.10
C VAL A 302 -20.42 2.71 9.06
N GLY A 303 -20.80 1.79 8.17
CA GLY A 303 -21.82 2.01 7.14
C GLY A 303 -21.27 2.65 5.86
N ILE A 304 -19.96 2.58 5.63
CA ILE A 304 -19.29 3.10 4.43
C ILE A 304 -18.85 1.92 3.56
N SER A 305 -19.25 1.89 2.28
CA SER A 305 -18.79 0.81 1.40
C SER A 305 -17.32 1.04 0.97
N PRO A 306 -16.46 0.00 0.96
CA PRO A 306 -15.07 0.12 0.50
C PRO A 306 -14.95 0.70 -0.91
N ASP A 307 -15.88 0.33 -1.80
CA ASP A 307 -15.93 0.75 -3.20
C ASP A 307 -16.80 2.00 -3.43
N GLU A 308 -17.29 2.61 -2.35
CA GLU A 308 -18.17 3.78 -2.43
C GLU A 308 -17.43 4.96 -3.04
N CYS A 309 -17.92 5.39 -4.21
CA CYS A 309 -17.53 6.63 -4.86
C CYS A 309 -18.41 7.77 -4.33
N VAL A 310 -17.79 8.89 -3.99
CA VAL A 310 -18.52 10.09 -3.58
C VAL A 310 -18.74 10.98 -4.81
N CYS A 311 -20.00 11.17 -5.20
CA CYS A 311 -20.37 12.00 -6.34
C CYS A 311 -20.47 13.48 -5.95
N LEU A 312 -19.80 14.33 -6.73
CA LEU A 312 -19.92 15.79 -6.70
C LEU A 312 -20.83 16.26 -7.84
N LYS A 313 -21.73 17.18 -7.54
CA LYS A 313 -22.66 17.78 -8.50
C LYS A 313 -22.32 19.25 -8.73
N GLY A 314 -22.54 19.70 -9.97
CA GLY A 314 -22.38 21.09 -10.40
C GLY A 314 -23.13 22.14 -9.55
N SER A 315 -24.14 21.70 -8.80
CA SER A 315 -25.03 22.54 -7.98
C SER A 315 -24.76 22.45 -6.47
N ASP A 316 -23.70 21.77 -6.05
CA ASP A 316 -23.45 21.55 -4.62
C ASP A 316 -23.18 22.87 -3.88
N THR A 317 -23.88 23.05 -2.75
CA THR A 317 -23.69 24.16 -1.83
C THR A 317 -22.47 23.93 -0.93
N PRO A 318 -21.92 24.97 -0.27
CA PRO A 318 -20.86 24.79 0.73
C PRO A 318 -21.21 23.80 1.85
N ALA A 319 -22.50 23.73 2.24
CA ALA A 319 -22.97 22.78 3.25
C ALA A 319 -22.89 21.33 2.78
N THR A 320 -23.30 21.06 1.53
CA THR A 320 -23.21 19.72 0.93
C THR A 320 -21.76 19.30 0.68
N LEU A 321 -20.89 20.24 0.27
CA LEU A 321 -19.44 19.98 0.16
C LEU A 321 -18.81 19.66 1.51
N ASN A 322 -19.25 20.29 2.61
CA ASN A 322 -18.76 19.94 3.93
C ASN A 322 -19.16 18.51 4.32
N SER A 323 -20.40 18.10 4.04
CA SER A 323 -20.85 16.71 4.26
C SER A 323 -20.06 15.71 3.42
N VAL A 324 -19.73 16.05 2.16
CA VAL A 324 -18.87 15.24 1.30
C VAL A 324 -17.47 15.11 1.88
N LEU A 325 -16.88 16.22 2.33
CA LEU A 325 -15.56 16.22 2.96
C LEU A 325 -15.57 15.39 4.26
N ASP A 326 -16.61 15.49 5.07
CA ASP A 326 -16.74 14.72 6.32
C ASP A 326 -16.86 13.20 6.03
N LEU A 327 -17.58 12.80 4.98
CA LEU A 327 -17.65 11.40 4.54
C LEU A 327 -16.30 10.88 4.02
N LEU A 328 -15.63 11.65 3.15
CA LEU A 328 -14.29 11.32 2.65
C LEU A 328 -13.30 11.20 3.81
N LEU A 329 -13.39 12.09 4.79
CA LEU A 329 -12.53 12.10 5.97
C LEU A 329 -12.77 10.90 6.88
N GLN A 330 -14.02 10.50 7.11
CA GLN A 330 -14.34 9.27 7.83
C GLN A 330 -13.75 8.03 7.14
N LYS A 331 -13.89 7.94 5.81
CA LYS A 331 -13.30 6.83 5.03
C LYS A 331 -11.78 6.85 5.08
N ALA A 332 -11.17 8.01 4.87
CA ALA A 332 -9.72 8.19 4.88
C ALA A 332 -9.10 7.83 6.23
N ARG A 333 -9.72 8.23 7.36
CA ARG A 333 -9.24 7.86 8.70
C ARG A 333 -9.02 6.36 8.83
N VAL A 334 -10.04 5.56 8.49
CA VAL A 334 -9.98 4.09 8.56
C VAL A 334 -8.92 3.52 7.62
N ILE A 335 -8.78 4.07 6.41
CA ILE A 335 -7.73 3.65 5.45
C ILE A 335 -6.34 3.85 6.07
N TYR A 336 -6.11 4.97 6.77
CA TYR A 336 -4.82 5.32 7.36
C TYR A 336 -4.61 4.82 8.81
N PHE A 337 -5.54 4.02 9.35
CA PHE A 337 -5.34 3.39 10.66
C PHE A 337 -4.17 2.41 10.63
N THR A 338 -3.32 2.50 11.65
CA THR A 338 -2.34 1.47 11.98
C THR A 338 -3.00 0.29 12.70
N GLU A 339 -2.23 -0.77 12.93
CA GLU A 339 -2.65 -1.85 13.83
C GLU A 339 -3.00 -1.32 15.23
N VAL A 340 -2.19 -0.41 15.77
CA VAL A 340 -2.44 0.27 17.05
C VAL A 340 -3.75 1.06 17.00
N ASP A 341 -3.97 1.86 15.95
CA ASP A 341 -5.22 2.62 15.81
C ASP A 341 -6.43 1.67 15.71
N LEU A 342 -6.34 0.57 14.94
CA LEU A 342 -7.42 -0.42 14.84
C LEU A 342 -7.69 -1.10 16.19
N TYR A 343 -6.66 -1.43 16.96
CA TYR A 343 -6.81 -2.12 18.23
C TYR A 343 -7.45 -1.23 19.30
N PHE A 344 -7.03 0.04 19.41
CA PHE A 344 -7.47 0.92 20.48
C PHE A 344 -8.64 1.86 20.10
N ALA A 345 -8.84 2.18 18.82
CA ALA A 345 -9.79 3.22 18.41
C ALA A 345 -10.99 2.70 17.61
N ALA A 346 -11.00 1.44 17.18
CA ALA A 346 -12.09 0.92 16.36
C ALA A 346 -13.46 0.99 17.07
N SER A 347 -13.50 0.77 18.39
CA SER A 347 -14.73 0.90 19.18
C SER A 347 -15.23 2.34 19.26
N ASP A 348 -14.33 3.30 19.49
CA ASP A 348 -14.66 4.73 19.54
C ASP A 348 -15.22 5.24 18.20
N VAL A 349 -14.64 4.79 17.08
CA VAL A 349 -15.13 5.10 15.72
C VAL A 349 -16.54 4.55 15.49
N ILE A 350 -16.82 3.32 15.91
CA ILE A 350 -18.16 2.72 15.80
C ILE A 350 -19.18 3.52 16.63
N GLN A 351 -18.78 3.98 17.81
CA GLN A 351 -19.65 4.71 18.74
C GLN A 351 -19.77 6.21 18.42
N SER A 352 -19.15 6.69 17.33
CA SER A 352 -19.08 8.13 16.98
C SER A 352 -18.46 9.01 18.07
N VAL A 353 -17.66 8.42 18.97
CA VAL A 353 -16.83 9.16 19.92
C VAL A 353 -15.70 9.80 19.11
N LYS A 354 -15.35 11.05 19.40
CA LYS A 354 -14.40 11.84 18.60
C LYS A 354 -13.00 11.22 18.67
N PHE A 355 -12.69 10.27 17.80
CA PHE A 355 -11.31 9.84 17.62
C PHE A 355 -10.48 11.02 17.08
N GLN A 356 -9.57 11.55 17.90
CA GLN A 356 -8.68 12.65 17.52
C GLN A 356 -7.22 12.24 17.70
N ASN A 357 -6.71 11.41 16.78
CA ASN A 357 -5.27 11.30 16.55
C ASN A 357 -4.88 12.36 15.49
N PRO A 358 -4.20 13.47 15.87
CA PRO A 358 -3.92 14.57 14.94
C PRO A 358 -3.08 14.11 13.75
N ARG A 359 -2.21 13.12 13.95
CA ARG A 359 -1.39 12.55 12.87
C ARG A 359 -2.24 11.80 11.84
N ASN A 360 -3.14 10.91 12.29
CA ASN A 360 -4.05 10.21 11.38
C ASN A 360 -4.99 11.19 10.65
N GLU A 361 -5.46 12.22 11.35
CA GLU A 361 -6.28 13.28 10.78
C GLU A 361 -5.53 14.04 9.66
N LEU A 362 -4.26 14.38 9.89
CA LEU A 362 -3.40 14.98 8.85
C LEU A 362 -3.21 14.03 7.66
N GLU A 363 -2.89 12.75 7.88
CA GLU A 363 -2.73 11.76 6.80
C GLU A 363 -4.02 11.64 5.95
N ALA A 364 -5.16 11.56 6.63
CA ALA A 364 -6.46 11.48 6.00
C ALA A 364 -6.75 12.73 5.15
N LEU A 365 -6.61 13.94 5.71
CA LEU A 365 -6.81 15.20 4.98
C LEU A 365 -5.83 15.37 3.81
N GLN A 366 -4.58 14.94 3.97
CA GLN A 366 -3.59 14.98 2.88
C GLN A 366 -3.93 14.03 1.74
N SER A 367 -4.43 12.83 2.05
CA SER A 367 -4.87 11.89 1.03
C SER A 367 -6.03 12.44 0.20
N ILE A 368 -6.96 13.13 0.86
CA ILE A 368 -8.08 13.82 0.22
C ILE A 368 -7.57 14.97 -0.64
N MET A 369 -6.64 15.78 -0.12
CA MET A 369 -6.00 16.87 -0.88
C MET A 369 -5.34 16.34 -2.16
N PHE A 370 -4.58 15.25 -2.05
CA PHE A 370 -3.92 14.63 -3.20
C PHE A 370 -4.92 14.09 -4.23
N LEU A 371 -5.99 13.43 -3.76
CA LEU A 371 -7.07 12.95 -4.62
C LEU A 371 -7.73 14.10 -5.38
N ILE A 372 -8.02 15.21 -4.70
CA ILE A 372 -8.61 16.42 -5.31
C ILE A 372 -7.64 17.04 -6.31
N ASP A 373 -6.36 17.22 -5.96
CA ASP A 373 -5.35 17.81 -6.83
C ASP A 373 -5.18 17.01 -8.14
N ASN A 374 -5.11 15.68 -8.04
CA ASN A 374 -5.08 14.82 -9.23
C ASN A 374 -6.37 14.91 -10.05
N SER A 375 -7.51 15.04 -9.38
CA SER A 375 -8.80 15.18 -10.06
C SER A 375 -8.91 16.52 -10.81
N ILE A 376 -8.35 17.60 -10.25
CA ILE A 376 -8.25 18.92 -10.89
C ILE A 376 -7.38 18.84 -12.14
N LEU A 377 -6.19 18.23 -12.06
CA LEU A 377 -5.27 18.07 -13.18
C LEU A 377 -5.90 17.31 -14.37
N ASN A 378 -6.82 16.38 -14.08
CA ASN A 378 -7.49 15.55 -15.08
C ASN A 378 -8.87 16.09 -15.53
N SER A 379 -9.31 17.26 -15.04
CA SER A 379 -10.67 17.79 -15.23
C SER A 379 -10.81 18.94 -16.25
N LYS A 380 -12.05 19.19 -16.72
CA LYS A 380 -12.44 20.30 -17.62
C LYS A 380 -12.89 21.53 -16.81
N HIS A 381 -12.84 22.73 -17.41
CA HIS A 381 -13.06 24.04 -16.76
C HIS A 381 -14.20 24.13 -15.73
N LEU A 382 -15.44 23.71 -16.04
CA LEU A 382 -16.59 23.86 -15.12
C LEU A 382 -16.48 22.97 -13.85
N ARG A 383 -15.65 21.92 -13.88
CA ARG A 383 -15.43 20.99 -12.75
C ARG A 383 -14.32 21.46 -11.81
N VAL A 384 -13.48 22.37 -12.28
CA VAL A 384 -12.34 22.89 -11.51
C VAL A 384 -12.82 23.75 -10.35
N ASP A 385 -13.88 24.54 -10.52
CA ASP A 385 -14.37 25.46 -9.49
C ASP A 385 -14.83 24.72 -8.21
N ILE A 386 -15.66 23.68 -8.35
CA ILE A 386 -16.18 22.90 -7.20
C ILE A 386 -15.06 22.08 -6.54
N LEU A 387 -14.17 21.49 -7.34
CA LEU A 387 -13.00 20.80 -6.79
C LEU A 387 -12.07 21.78 -6.06
N GLN A 388 -11.94 23.02 -6.54
CA GLN A 388 -11.17 24.07 -5.88
C GLN A 388 -11.83 24.52 -4.57
N ASP A 389 -13.16 24.61 -4.51
CA ASP A 389 -13.88 24.89 -3.27
C ASP A 389 -13.66 23.78 -2.23
N LEU A 390 -13.82 22.51 -2.63
CA LEU A 390 -13.54 21.35 -1.77
C LEU A 390 -12.08 21.32 -1.30
N ARG A 391 -11.14 21.65 -2.20
CA ARG A 391 -9.71 21.79 -1.91
C ARG A 391 -9.46 22.87 -0.86
N ASN A 392 -10.08 24.04 -1.01
CA ASN A 392 -9.94 25.14 -0.06
C ASN A 392 -10.50 24.76 1.32
N MET A 393 -11.65 24.08 1.39
CA MET A 393 -12.23 23.58 2.63
C MET A 393 -11.31 22.55 3.32
N THR A 394 -10.71 21.65 2.54
CA THR A 394 -9.73 20.68 3.07
C THR A 394 -8.51 21.41 3.62
N LEU A 395 -8.01 22.43 2.91
CA LEU A 395 -6.88 23.25 3.35
C LEU A 395 -7.19 24.02 4.64
N GLU A 396 -8.39 24.58 4.78
CA GLU A 396 -8.85 25.23 6.01
C GLU A 396 -8.84 24.27 7.20
N LYS A 397 -9.30 23.02 7.01
CA LYS A 397 -9.23 21.99 8.07
C LYS A 397 -7.79 21.64 8.45
N ILE A 398 -6.88 21.50 7.47
CA ILE A 398 -5.46 21.26 7.73
C ILE A 398 -4.84 22.43 8.52
N ASN A 399 -5.12 23.66 8.13
CA ASN A 399 -4.60 24.85 8.83
C ASN A 399 -5.17 24.97 10.25
N ALA A 400 -6.47 24.72 10.43
CA ALA A 400 -7.11 24.73 11.73
C ALA A 400 -6.48 23.69 12.66
N LEU A 401 -6.28 22.47 12.17
CA LEU A 401 -5.60 21.40 12.92
C LEU A 401 -4.13 21.76 13.22
N GLY A 402 -3.40 22.27 12.24
CA GLY A 402 -2.01 22.73 12.40
C GLY A 402 -1.86 23.78 13.52
N ASN A 403 -2.82 24.70 13.65
CA ASN A 403 -2.82 25.71 14.71
C ASN A 403 -3.14 25.16 16.11
N THR A 404 -3.77 23.99 16.19
CA THR A 404 -4.01 23.32 17.49
C THR A 404 -2.80 22.54 17.99
N ILE A 405 -1.92 22.12 17.08
CA ILE A 405 -0.68 21.42 17.41
C ILE A 405 0.31 22.44 17.96
N LYS A 406 0.77 22.23 19.18
CA LYS A 406 1.84 23.02 19.81
C LYS A 406 3.00 22.11 20.12
N ASP A 407 4.11 22.31 19.42
CA ASP A 407 5.39 21.73 19.80
C ASP A 407 6.14 22.80 20.63
N ASP A 408 6.19 22.63 21.96
CA ASP A 408 6.89 23.55 22.86
C ASP A 408 8.41 23.41 22.67
N THR A 409 8.93 24.09 21.65
CA THR A 409 10.36 24.09 21.31
C THR A 409 11.02 25.38 21.75
N LYS A 410 12.17 25.25 22.41
CA LYS A 410 12.98 26.40 22.83
C LYS A 410 14.29 26.42 22.05
N ILE A 411 14.42 27.44 21.20
CA ILE A 411 15.64 27.69 20.43
C ILE A 411 16.67 28.38 21.30
N VAL A 412 17.88 27.82 21.38
CA VAL A 412 18.96 28.34 22.22
C VAL A 412 19.81 29.33 21.42
N GLY A 413 19.56 30.63 21.59
CA GLY A 413 20.18 31.70 20.79
C GLY A 413 21.69 31.91 20.94
N ASN A 414 22.34 31.29 21.95
CA ASN A 414 23.78 31.48 22.22
C ASN A 414 24.67 30.37 21.61
N PHE A 415 24.09 29.34 20.99
CA PHE A 415 24.87 28.24 20.42
C PHE A 415 25.30 28.56 18.99
N ARG A 416 26.60 28.49 18.70
CA ARG A 416 27.16 28.80 17.37
C ARG A 416 27.27 27.54 16.51
N CYS A 417 26.35 27.38 15.56
CA CYS A 417 26.35 26.33 14.54
C CYS A 417 27.32 26.64 13.38
N GLU A 418 28.59 26.91 13.66
CA GLU A 418 29.59 27.33 12.65
C GLU A 418 29.93 26.23 11.64
N ARG A 419 29.89 24.95 12.03
CA ARG A 419 30.15 23.83 11.10
C ARG A 419 28.97 23.64 10.16
N GLU A 420 27.77 23.67 10.71
CA GLU A 420 26.50 23.52 10.00
C GLU A 420 26.27 24.71 9.05
N SER A 421 26.64 25.93 9.45
CA SER A 421 26.61 27.10 8.57
C SER A 421 27.54 26.93 7.37
N ARG A 422 28.74 26.36 7.56
CA ARG A 422 29.66 26.03 6.46
C ARG A 422 29.09 24.95 5.55
N LEU A 423 28.42 23.94 6.10
CA LEU A 423 27.73 22.92 5.32
C LEU A 423 26.61 23.51 4.46
N VAL A 424 25.78 24.40 5.03
CA VAL A 424 24.72 25.09 4.30
C VAL A 424 25.32 25.94 3.18
N HIS A 425 26.39 26.70 3.47
CA HIS A 425 27.05 27.52 2.46
C HIS A 425 27.71 26.71 1.34
N TRP A 426 28.37 25.59 1.68
CA TRP A 426 28.87 24.63 0.69
C TRP A 426 27.72 24.11 -0.17
N GLY A 427 26.61 23.74 0.45
CA GLY A 427 25.40 23.29 -0.23
C GLY A 427 24.82 24.34 -1.17
N GLU A 428 24.75 25.61 -0.75
CA GLU A 428 24.33 26.73 -1.60
C GLU A 428 25.24 26.88 -2.84
N GLY A 429 26.55 26.66 -2.68
CA GLY A 429 27.52 26.60 -3.78
C GLY A 429 27.24 25.46 -4.76
N GLU A 430 26.71 24.33 -4.28
CA GLU A 430 26.26 23.18 -5.08
C GLU A 430 24.80 23.32 -5.57
N GLY A 431 24.15 24.47 -5.34
CA GLY A 431 22.81 24.78 -5.83
C GLY A 431 21.65 24.47 -4.88
N VAL A 432 21.90 24.14 -3.61
CA VAL A 432 20.85 24.04 -2.57
C VAL A 432 20.08 25.36 -2.46
N LYS A 433 18.75 25.28 -2.35
CA LYS A 433 17.91 26.41 -1.96
C LYS A 433 17.07 26.03 -0.76
N THR A 434 17.48 26.41 0.44
CA THR A 434 16.75 26.08 1.66
C THR A 434 16.06 27.30 2.27
N LYS A 435 14.79 27.10 2.67
CA LYS A 435 14.04 28.04 3.52
C LYS A 435 14.24 27.78 5.02
N LEU A 436 15.11 26.83 5.35
CA LEU A 436 15.42 26.43 6.71
C LEU A 436 16.82 26.91 7.12
N GLU A 437 17.01 27.12 8.41
CA GLU A 437 18.28 27.40 9.08
C GLU A 437 18.54 26.32 10.13
N ILE A 438 19.81 25.98 10.39
CA ILE A 438 20.15 25.01 11.44
C ILE A 438 20.43 25.78 12.73
N ALA A 439 19.75 25.39 13.80
CA ALA A 439 19.87 25.98 15.13
C ALA A 439 19.99 24.90 16.21
N TYR A 440 20.34 25.32 17.42
CA TYR A 440 20.30 24.44 18.59
C TYR A 440 18.95 24.54 19.28
N VAL A 441 18.32 23.40 19.53
CA VAL A 441 17.03 23.24 20.18
C VAL A 441 17.24 22.51 21.51
N GLU A 442 16.71 23.09 22.59
CA GLU A 442 16.76 22.48 23.92
C GLU A 442 16.10 21.08 23.89
N GLY A 443 16.81 20.07 24.41
CA GLY A 443 16.34 18.68 24.44
C GLY A 443 16.55 17.87 23.14
N ALA A 444 16.54 18.52 21.97
CA ALA A 444 16.70 17.83 20.68
C ALA A 444 18.11 17.99 20.05
N GLY A 445 18.96 18.86 20.62
CA GLY A 445 20.28 19.11 20.07
C GLY A 445 20.21 20.03 18.85
N ARG A 446 20.71 19.59 17.70
CA ARG A 446 20.67 20.40 16.46
C ARG A 446 19.36 20.15 15.73
N GLY A 447 18.74 21.19 15.19
CA GLY A 447 17.46 21.11 14.50
C GLY A 447 17.33 22.15 13.39
N ALA A 448 16.41 21.94 12.46
CA ALA A 448 16.12 22.88 11.38
C ALA A 448 14.91 23.79 11.74
N ILE A 449 15.09 25.11 11.64
CA ILE A 449 14.06 26.12 11.91
C ILE A 449 13.67 26.85 10.61
N ALA A 450 12.41 27.28 10.50
CA ALA A 450 11.94 28.01 9.33
C ALA A 450 12.38 29.48 9.34
N LYS A 451 12.98 29.97 8.23
CA LYS A 451 13.38 31.38 8.06
C LYS A 451 12.20 32.30 7.78
N GLU A 452 11.11 31.74 7.25
CA GLU A 452 9.89 32.43 6.86
C GLU A 452 8.67 31.52 7.10
N ASN A 453 7.47 32.07 7.06
CA ASN A 453 6.25 31.27 7.19
C ASN A 453 6.09 30.34 5.99
N LEU A 454 5.97 29.04 6.24
CA LEU A 454 5.78 28.00 5.24
C LEU A 454 4.33 27.50 5.28
N LYS A 455 3.72 27.39 4.10
CA LYS A 455 2.34 26.92 3.92
C LYS A 455 2.30 25.44 3.54
N VAL A 456 1.12 24.83 3.68
CA VAL A 456 0.86 23.46 3.19
C VAL A 456 1.18 23.38 1.70
N GLY A 457 1.97 22.38 1.31
CA GLY A 457 2.45 22.19 -0.06
C GLY A 457 3.68 23.02 -0.45
N ASP A 458 4.15 23.95 0.39
CA ASP A 458 5.48 24.54 0.19
C ASP A 458 6.56 23.46 0.26
N ILE A 459 7.66 23.69 -0.48
CA ILE A 459 8.72 22.71 -0.65
C ILE A 459 10.02 23.22 -0.02
N ALA A 460 10.62 22.40 0.86
CA ALA A 460 12.02 22.54 1.21
C ALA A 460 12.89 21.80 0.16
N LEU A 461 13.82 22.50 -0.50
CA LEU A 461 14.65 21.98 -1.60
C LEU A 461 16.08 21.65 -1.15
N PHE A 462 16.59 20.49 -1.56
CA PHE A 462 17.98 20.05 -1.34
C PHE A 462 18.49 19.23 -2.56
N PRO A 463 19.76 19.31 -2.97
CA PRO A 463 20.32 18.48 -4.05
C PRO A 463 20.63 17.06 -3.55
N VAL A 464 20.65 16.11 -4.49
CA VAL A 464 20.88 14.67 -4.24
C VAL A 464 22.24 14.24 -4.80
N LEU A 465 22.90 13.33 -4.10
CA LEU A 465 24.19 12.73 -4.48
C LEU A 465 23.96 11.27 -4.87
N GLU A 466 24.55 10.82 -5.98
CA GLU A 466 24.27 9.51 -6.59
C GLU A 466 25.52 8.63 -6.79
N LYS A 467 25.32 7.31 -6.55
CA LYS A 467 26.00 6.09 -7.05
C LYS A 467 27.27 5.53 -6.39
N ILE A 468 27.14 4.30 -5.85
CA ILE A 468 28.16 3.23 -5.84
C ILE A 468 27.46 1.85 -5.94
N GLU A 469 27.95 0.91 -6.77
CA GLU A 469 27.46 -0.48 -6.92
C GLU A 469 28.52 -1.52 -6.46
N GLY A 470 28.12 -2.66 -5.87
CA GLY A 470 28.93 -3.89 -5.91
C GLY A 470 29.05 -4.82 -4.68
N ILE A 471 28.32 -4.57 -3.59
CA ILE A 471 28.03 -5.42 -2.40
C ILE A 471 26.59 -4.97 -1.96
N THR A 472 25.90 -5.61 -1.00
CA THR A 472 24.60 -5.06 -0.50
C THR A 472 24.76 -3.55 -0.29
N SER A 473 23.83 -2.76 -0.85
CA SER A 473 23.94 -1.30 -0.87
C SER A 473 24.25 -0.77 0.52
N GLU A 474 23.63 -1.35 1.53
CA GLU A 474 23.73 -1.00 2.94
C GLU A 474 25.14 -1.26 3.49
N THR A 475 25.68 -2.47 3.32
CA THR A 475 27.04 -2.79 3.82
C THR A 475 28.11 -1.97 3.10
N MET A 476 27.95 -1.69 1.80
CA MET A 476 28.86 -0.79 1.10
C MET A 476 28.83 0.62 1.65
N LEU A 477 27.65 1.11 1.98
CA LEU A 477 27.45 2.43 2.55
C LEU A 477 28.03 2.52 3.96
N LEU A 478 27.97 1.46 4.77
CA LEU A 478 28.66 1.39 6.05
C LEU A 478 30.18 1.46 5.87
N LEU A 479 30.76 0.58 5.04
CA LEU A 479 32.20 0.55 4.77
C LEU A 479 32.70 1.87 4.17
N TRP A 480 31.92 2.46 3.26
CA TRP A 480 32.19 3.76 2.66
C TRP A 480 32.17 4.85 3.72
N SER A 481 31.16 4.93 4.59
CA SER A 481 31.09 5.93 5.65
C SER A 481 32.26 5.85 6.62
N MET A 482 32.67 4.64 7.01
CA MET A 482 33.84 4.41 7.86
C MET A 482 35.11 4.99 7.23
N LYS A 483 35.32 4.76 5.94
CA LYS A 483 36.49 5.27 5.22
C LYS A 483 36.40 6.78 4.95
N GLU A 484 35.26 7.24 4.50
CA GLU A 484 35.05 8.61 4.02
C GLU A 484 35.11 9.62 5.18
N LYS A 485 34.71 9.22 6.40
CA LYS A 485 34.88 10.02 7.63
C LYS A 485 36.33 10.51 7.82
N HIS A 486 37.31 9.70 7.44
CA HIS A 486 38.74 10.01 7.61
C HIS A 486 39.40 10.57 6.34
N ASN A 487 38.65 10.76 5.27
CA ASN A 487 39.16 11.27 4.00
C ASN A 487 39.16 12.80 3.96
N HIS A 488 40.31 13.43 4.18
CA HIS A 488 40.45 14.89 4.15
C HIS A 488 40.19 15.53 2.77
N GLU A 489 40.25 14.76 1.70
CA GLU A 489 39.98 15.20 0.32
C GLU A 489 38.54 14.87 -0.12
N SER A 490 37.70 14.36 0.80
CA SER A 490 36.31 14.03 0.51
C SER A 490 35.53 15.25 -0.01
N LYS A 491 34.74 15.03 -1.06
CA LYS A 491 33.73 16.01 -1.51
C LYS A 491 32.66 16.28 -0.44
N PHE A 492 32.44 15.34 0.46
CA PHE A 492 31.47 15.41 1.55
C PHE A 492 32.11 15.78 2.89
N LYS A 493 33.35 16.26 2.88
CA LYS A 493 34.07 16.66 4.09
C LYS A 493 33.23 17.58 5.00
N PHE A 494 32.56 18.58 4.44
CA PHE A 494 31.73 19.49 5.23
C PHE A 494 30.54 18.81 5.89
N TYR A 495 30.01 17.73 5.30
CA TYR A 495 28.96 16.93 5.93
C TYR A 495 29.53 16.07 7.06
N PHE A 496 30.59 15.31 6.80
CA PHE A 496 31.22 14.47 7.83
C PHE A 496 31.76 15.30 9.02
N ASP A 497 32.27 16.51 8.80
CA ASP A 497 32.71 17.43 9.86
C ASP A 497 31.57 17.91 10.78
N THR A 498 30.32 17.82 10.31
CA THR A 498 29.11 18.14 11.09
C THR A 498 28.53 16.95 11.83
N LEU A 499 28.88 15.71 11.47
CA LEU A 499 28.37 14.53 12.17
C LEU A 499 28.94 14.45 13.60
N PRO A 500 28.19 13.85 14.54
CA PRO A 500 28.70 13.68 15.89
C PRO A 500 29.85 12.66 15.92
N GLU A 501 30.82 12.86 16.81
CA GLU A 501 31.92 11.91 17.00
C GLU A 501 31.44 10.57 17.57
N VAL A 502 30.41 10.62 18.42
CA VAL A 502 29.73 9.49 19.05
C VAL A 502 28.23 9.74 19.00
N PHE A 503 27.44 8.73 18.67
CA PHE A 503 25.99 8.81 18.73
C PHE A 503 25.48 8.41 20.11
N ASN A 504 24.39 9.04 20.52
CA ASN A 504 23.78 8.81 21.81
C ASN A 504 22.58 7.86 21.68
N THR A 505 22.75 6.70 21.05
CA THR A 505 21.66 5.71 20.86
C THR A 505 21.67 4.61 21.91
N GLY A 506 20.58 3.83 22.00
CA GLY A 506 20.51 2.62 22.82
C GLY A 506 21.63 1.62 22.53
N LEU A 507 22.10 1.55 21.29
CA LEU A 507 23.24 0.70 20.91
C LEU A 507 24.53 1.11 21.62
N SER A 508 24.66 2.38 21.99
CA SER A 508 25.80 2.94 22.73
C SER A 508 25.59 3.00 24.26
N PHE A 509 24.50 2.44 24.80
CA PHE A 509 24.26 2.42 26.26
C PHE A 509 25.37 1.69 27.02
N GLY A 510 25.84 2.32 28.10
CA GLY A 510 26.75 1.72 29.06
C GLY A 510 26.05 0.73 29.99
N VAL A 511 26.86 0.02 30.79
CA VAL A 511 26.38 -1.01 31.73
C VAL A 511 25.36 -0.44 32.73
N ASP A 512 25.60 0.77 33.25
CA ASP A 512 24.71 1.40 34.23
C ASP A 512 23.33 1.73 33.62
N ALA A 513 23.28 2.15 32.35
CA ALA A 513 22.02 2.39 31.65
C ALA A 513 21.27 1.09 31.33
N LEU A 514 21.98 0.00 31.03
CA LEU A 514 21.36 -1.31 30.85
C LEU A 514 20.79 -1.87 32.16
N LEU A 515 21.53 -1.73 33.27
CA LEU A 515 21.04 -2.09 34.60
C LEU A 515 19.81 -1.25 35.00
N GLU A 516 19.77 0.01 34.60
CA GLU A 516 18.60 0.85 34.81
C GLU A 516 17.35 0.30 34.11
N LEU A 517 17.49 -0.26 32.91
CA LEU A 517 16.38 -0.85 32.14
C LEU A 517 15.88 -2.20 32.66
N ASP A 518 16.46 -2.72 33.74
CA ASP A 518 16.02 -4.00 34.33
C ASP A 518 14.52 -4.01 34.64
N GLY A 519 13.86 -5.12 34.28
CA GLY A 519 12.42 -5.30 34.34
C GLY A 519 11.63 -4.72 33.14
N THR A 520 12.29 -4.18 32.11
CA THR A 520 11.65 -3.67 30.89
C THR A 520 12.03 -4.47 29.64
N LEU A 521 11.14 -4.54 28.65
CA LEU A 521 11.42 -5.22 27.37
C LEU A 521 12.53 -4.55 26.56
N LEU A 522 12.72 -3.23 26.72
CA LEU A 522 13.75 -2.47 26.02
C LEU A 522 15.18 -2.96 26.34
N LEU A 523 15.40 -3.53 27.54
CA LEU A 523 16.69 -4.12 27.88
C LEU A 523 17.02 -5.28 26.92
N GLU A 524 16.08 -6.20 26.73
CA GLU A 524 16.26 -7.35 25.85
C GLU A 524 16.43 -6.91 24.39
N GLU A 525 15.62 -5.95 23.93
CA GLU A 525 15.71 -5.37 22.59
C GLU A 525 17.12 -4.79 22.30
N ILE A 526 17.65 -3.97 23.22
CA ILE A 526 18.98 -3.36 23.06
C ILE A 526 20.09 -4.42 23.10
N VAL A 527 20.01 -5.38 24.02
CA VAL A 527 21.03 -6.45 24.13
C VAL A 527 21.07 -7.29 22.85
N GLN A 528 19.90 -7.69 22.33
CA GLN A 528 19.81 -8.45 21.09
C GLN A 528 20.33 -7.66 19.89
N ALA A 529 19.97 -6.38 19.76
CA ALA A 529 20.47 -5.53 18.68
C ALA A 529 22.01 -5.39 18.72
N LYS A 530 22.59 -5.22 19.92
CA LYS A 530 24.05 -5.14 20.10
C LYS A 530 24.75 -6.46 19.77
N GLU A 531 24.21 -7.59 20.21
CA GLU A 531 24.75 -8.92 19.90
C GLU A 531 24.69 -9.23 18.40
N HIS A 532 23.60 -8.84 17.75
CA HIS A 532 23.44 -9.00 16.31
C HIS A 532 24.48 -8.19 15.52
N LEU A 533 24.65 -6.90 15.84
CA LEU A 533 25.69 -6.07 15.21
C LEU A 533 27.10 -6.62 15.47
N ARG A 534 27.34 -7.13 16.68
CA ARG A 534 28.62 -7.75 17.05
C ARG A 534 28.91 -8.98 16.19
N THR A 535 27.91 -9.84 16.01
CA THR A 535 28.00 -11.03 15.16
C THR A 535 28.30 -10.63 13.71
N GLN A 536 27.58 -9.66 13.15
CA GLN A 536 27.86 -9.15 11.79
C GLN A 536 29.31 -8.67 11.66
N TYR A 537 29.81 -7.91 12.64
CA TYR A 537 31.18 -7.41 12.61
C TYR A 537 32.21 -8.55 12.64
N ASP A 538 32.05 -9.48 13.58
CA ASP A 538 32.99 -10.59 13.80
C ASP A 538 33.00 -11.58 12.62
N GLU A 539 31.91 -11.68 11.85
CA GLU A 539 31.86 -12.46 10.61
C GLU A 539 32.48 -11.71 9.41
N LEU A 540 32.16 -10.42 9.25
CA LEU A 540 32.49 -9.66 8.04
C LEU A 540 33.94 -9.18 8.01
N PHE A 541 34.41 -8.51 9.06
CA PHE A 541 35.67 -7.76 9.01
C PHE A 541 36.92 -8.64 8.99
N PRO A 542 36.99 -9.74 9.76
CA PRO A 542 38.09 -10.69 9.60
C PRO A 542 38.18 -11.23 8.18
N ALA A 543 37.04 -11.55 7.55
CA ALA A 543 37.00 -12.04 6.17
C ALA A 543 37.48 -10.98 5.17
N LEU A 544 37.03 -9.71 5.30
CA LEU A 544 37.47 -8.61 4.45
C LEU A 544 38.97 -8.32 4.57
N TYR A 545 39.50 -8.31 5.79
CA TYR A 545 40.94 -8.12 6.02
C TYR A 545 41.77 -9.26 5.44
N HIS A 546 41.36 -10.52 5.63
CA HIS A 546 42.04 -11.66 5.05
C HIS A 546 42.02 -11.65 3.51
N ALA A 547 40.93 -11.18 2.91
CA ALA A 547 40.81 -11.07 1.47
C ALA A 547 41.63 -9.91 0.88
N ARG A 548 41.57 -8.73 1.51
CA ARG A 548 42.13 -7.46 0.99
C ARG A 548 42.65 -6.55 2.13
N PRO A 549 43.80 -6.87 2.73
CA PRO A 549 44.35 -6.10 3.85
C PRO A 549 44.82 -4.69 3.43
N ASP A 550 45.07 -4.48 2.13
CA ASP A 550 45.40 -3.18 1.53
C ASP A 550 44.22 -2.21 1.49
N ILE A 551 42.99 -2.73 1.40
CA ILE A 551 41.76 -1.92 1.33
C ILE A 551 41.09 -1.82 2.70
N PHE A 552 41.17 -2.88 3.51
CA PHE A 552 40.49 -3.01 4.80
C PHE A 552 41.47 -3.12 5.99
N PRO A 553 42.29 -2.10 6.28
CA PRO A 553 43.21 -2.15 7.40
C PRO A 553 42.46 -2.19 8.75
N PRO A 554 42.92 -2.99 9.73
CA PRO A 554 42.22 -3.19 11.00
C PRO A 554 42.14 -1.92 11.85
N ASP A 555 43.06 -0.98 11.68
CA ASP A 555 43.07 0.30 12.40
C ASP A 555 41.94 1.25 11.99
N LEU A 556 41.42 1.09 10.76
CA LEU A 556 40.32 1.89 10.24
C LEU A 556 38.97 1.20 10.44
N TYR A 557 38.95 -0.13 10.27
CA TYR A 557 37.74 -0.92 10.34
C TYR A 557 37.59 -1.62 11.69
N THR A 558 37.60 -0.83 12.76
CA THR A 558 37.40 -1.30 14.14
C THR A 558 35.91 -1.43 14.46
N TRP A 559 35.61 -2.09 15.58
CA TRP A 559 34.25 -2.21 16.11
C TRP A 559 33.60 -0.85 16.36
N GLU A 560 34.35 0.10 16.92
CA GLU A 560 33.85 1.44 17.24
C GLU A 560 33.47 2.22 15.98
N ASN A 561 34.29 2.14 14.93
CA ASN A 561 33.99 2.79 13.66
C ASN A 561 32.83 2.11 12.93
N PHE A 562 32.70 0.78 13.06
CA PHE A 562 31.57 0.04 12.50
C PHE A 562 30.26 0.43 13.19
N LEU A 563 30.24 0.42 14.52
CA LEU A 563 29.08 0.82 15.32
C LEU A 563 28.70 2.27 15.00
N TRP A 564 29.67 3.19 14.94
CA TRP A 564 29.43 4.59 14.55
C TRP A 564 28.79 4.70 13.17
N ALA A 565 29.23 3.90 12.19
CA ALA A 565 28.65 3.90 10.85
C ALA A 565 27.21 3.35 10.87
N CYS A 566 26.95 2.28 11.62
CA CYS A 566 25.59 1.75 11.80
C CYS A 566 24.67 2.81 12.41
N GLU A 567 25.07 3.44 13.52
CA GLU A 567 24.30 4.48 14.19
C GLU A 567 24.07 5.71 13.30
N LEU A 568 25.04 6.10 12.47
CA LEU A 568 24.86 7.15 11.44
C LEU A 568 23.73 6.79 10.49
N TRP A 569 23.74 5.58 9.94
CA TRP A 569 22.73 5.18 8.96
C TRP A 569 21.36 4.96 9.61
N TYR A 570 21.29 4.41 10.83
CA TYR A 570 20.02 4.27 11.55
C TYR A 570 19.39 5.61 11.93
N SER A 571 20.18 6.57 12.38
CA SER A 571 19.66 7.83 12.92
C SER A 571 19.54 8.98 11.90
N ASN A 572 20.29 8.96 10.79
CA ASN A 572 20.32 10.07 9.83
C ASN A 572 19.97 9.69 8.39
N SER A 573 19.78 8.41 8.06
CA SER A 573 19.35 8.04 6.71
C SER A 573 17.85 8.29 6.53
N MET A 574 17.45 8.52 5.28
CA MET A 574 16.06 8.72 4.90
C MET A 574 15.78 8.07 3.56
N LYS A 575 14.56 7.54 3.41
CA LYS A 575 14.09 7.05 2.11
C LYS A 575 13.71 8.21 1.21
N VAL A 576 14.20 8.15 -0.02
CA VAL A 576 13.98 9.14 -1.06
C VAL A 576 13.35 8.46 -2.27
N MET A 577 12.27 9.03 -2.79
CA MET A 577 11.66 8.58 -4.04
C MET A 577 12.38 9.21 -5.23
N PHE A 578 12.99 8.39 -6.07
CA PHE A 578 13.67 8.83 -7.29
C PHE A 578 12.70 8.89 -8.49
N PRO A 579 13.07 9.57 -9.59
CA PRO A 579 12.18 9.74 -10.75
C PRO A 579 11.81 8.41 -11.44
N ASN A 580 12.59 7.36 -11.21
CA ASN A 580 12.31 6.00 -11.66
C ASN A 580 11.22 5.27 -10.84
N GLY A 581 10.61 5.95 -9.86
CA GLY A 581 9.60 5.39 -8.97
C GLY A 581 10.15 4.48 -7.87
N ARG A 582 11.47 4.31 -7.77
CA ARG A 582 12.12 3.49 -6.74
C ARG A 582 12.48 4.34 -5.53
N PHE A 583 12.34 3.74 -4.35
CA PHE A 583 12.89 4.30 -3.12
C PHE A 583 14.36 3.91 -2.98
N GLN A 584 15.16 4.82 -2.44
CA GLN A 584 16.53 4.52 -2.01
C GLN A 584 16.78 5.18 -0.66
N THR A 585 17.53 4.49 0.20
CA THR A 585 18.00 5.00 1.49
C THR A 585 19.21 5.89 1.26
N CYS A 586 19.16 7.14 1.74
CA CYS A 586 20.15 8.17 1.49
C CYS A 586 20.51 8.91 2.78
N LEU A 587 21.78 9.28 2.93
CA LEU A 587 22.17 10.36 3.84
C LEU A 587 21.96 11.69 3.12
N VAL A 588 21.16 12.58 3.70
CA VAL A 588 20.85 13.89 3.10
C VAL A 588 21.41 14.99 4.00
N PRO A 589 22.56 15.60 3.65
CA PRO A 589 23.35 16.40 4.58
C PRO A 589 22.60 17.49 5.34
N ILE A 590 21.76 18.26 4.67
CA ILE A 590 21.05 19.39 5.28
C ILE A 590 19.69 18.94 5.84
N ALA A 591 18.96 18.09 5.11
CA ALA A 591 17.67 17.58 5.58
C ALA A 591 17.81 16.62 6.77
N GLY A 592 18.99 16.02 6.99
CA GLY A 592 19.29 15.17 8.14
C GLY A 592 19.29 15.89 9.49
N PHE A 593 19.12 17.22 9.51
CA PHE A 593 18.90 18.02 10.71
C PHE A 593 17.42 18.25 11.03
N LEU A 594 16.48 17.74 10.23
CA LEU A 594 15.06 17.78 10.55
C LEU A 594 14.76 16.76 11.65
N ASN A 595 14.42 17.22 12.84
CA ASN A 595 14.07 16.36 13.97
C ASN A 595 12.67 15.74 13.82
N HIS A 596 12.39 14.76 14.67
CA HIS A 596 11.09 14.11 14.76
C HIS A 596 10.10 14.84 15.68
N SER A 597 8.81 14.80 15.32
CA SER A 597 7.68 15.06 16.21
C SER A 597 6.59 14.03 15.92
N ILE A 598 5.76 13.73 16.93
CA ILE A 598 4.54 12.91 16.79
C ILE A 598 3.55 13.54 15.78
N ASN A 599 3.60 14.87 15.62
CA ASN A 599 2.76 15.64 14.70
C ASN A 599 3.64 16.46 13.75
N PRO A 600 4.41 15.82 12.85
CA PRO A 600 5.47 16.51 12.11
C PRO A 600 4.92 17.42 11.01
N HIS A 601 5.74 18.35 10.56
CA HIS A 601 5.42 19.25 9.46
C HIS A 601 5.51 18.54 8.11
N ILE A 602 6.39 17.56 7.98
CA ILE A 602 6.62 16.78 6.76
C ILE A 602 6.35 15.31 7.09
N MET A 603 5.32 14.73 6.48
CA MET A 603 4.92 13.33 6.70
C MET A 603 5.30 12.39 5.57
N GLN A 604 5.53 12.94 4.38
CA GLN A 604 5.86 12.17 3.18
C GLN A 604 7.37 12.17 2.94
N TYR A 605 7.84 11.11 2.29
CA TYR A 605 9.22 11.01 1.85
C TYR A 605 9.63 12.15 0.94
N GLY A 606 10.91 12.48 0.99
CA GLY A 606 11.49 13.38 0.00
C GLY A 606 11.38 12.76 -1.39
N LYS A 607 10.91 13.54 -2.37
CA LYS A 607 10.87 13.12 -3.78
C LYS A 607 11.84 13.93 -4.61
N VAL A 608 12.65 13.25 -5.43
CA VAL A 608 13.53 13.91 -6.40
C VAL A 608 12.70 14.38 -7.59
N ASP A 609 12.74 15.67 -7.84
CA ASP A 609 12.13 16.30 -9.00
C ASP A 609 13.04 16.16 -10.21
N SER A 610 12.53 15.57 -11.30
CA SER A 610 13.31 15.33 -12.52
C SER A 610 13.67 16.61 -13.28
N ALA A 611 12.90 17.69 -13.12
CA ALA A 611 13.14 18.94 -13.82
C ALA A 611 14.21 19.80 -13.11
N THR A 612 14.17 19.84 -11.78
CA THR A 612 15.12 20.64 -10.98
C THR A 612 16.30 19.83 -10.45
N ASN A 613 16.23 18.49 -10.54
CA ASN A 613 17.18 17.55 -9.89
C ASN A 613 17.35 17.86 -8.38
N CYS A 614 16.25 18.23 -7.72
CA CYS A 614 16.24 18.53 -6.29
C CYS A 614 15.31 17.59 -5.55
N LEU A 615 15.73 17.16 -4.37
CA LEU A 615 14.90 16.56 -3.34
C LEU A 615 13.92 17.59 -2.78
N LYS A 616 12.63 17.22 -2.77
CA LYS A 616 11.52 18.05 -2.33
C LYS A 616 10.81 17.42 -1.15
N PHE A 617 10.63 18.19 -0.09
CA PHE A 617 9.80 17.82 1.06
C PHE A 617 8.56 18.72 1.12
N PRO A 618 7.39 18.23 0.70
CA PRO A 618 6.15 19.00 0.81
C PRO A 618 5.67 19.04 2.27
N LEU A 619 5.29 20.23 2.74
CA LEU A 619 4.71 20.39 4.08
C LEU A 619 3.28 19.85 4.14
N SER A 620 3.01 19.04 5.16
CA SER A 620 1.72 18.48 5.56
C SER A 620 0.88 19.43 6.42
N ARG A 621 1.53 20.31 7.18
CA ARG A 621 0.89 21.38 7.94
C ARG A 621 1.77 22.65 7.91
N PRO A 622 1.21 23.84 8.17
CA PRO A 622 1.99 25.09 8.20
C PRO A 622 3.12 25.05 9.23
N CYS A 623 4.21 25.77 8.96
CA CYS A 623 5.34 25.98 9.86
C CYS A 623 5.63 27.49 9.94
N ASN A 624 5.61 28.07 11.14
CA ASN A 624 5.79 29.52 11.30
C ASN A 624 7.28 29.89 11.28
N ALA A 625 7.58 31.13 10.89
CA ALA A 625 8.94 31.66 10.96
C ALA A 625 9.48 31.59 12.41
N GLY A 626 10.68 31.04 12.58
CA GLY A 626 11.32 30.81 13.88
C GLY A 626 10.88 29.52 14.58
N GLU A 627 9.88 28.80 14.06
CA GLU A 627 9.48 27.49 14.54
C GLU A 627 10.41 26.39 14.02
N GLN A 628 10.62 25.33 14.80
CA GLN A 628 11.32 24.14 14.32
C GLN A 628 10.45 23.38 13.31
N CYS A 629 11.02 23.08 12.15
CA CYS A 629 10.39 22.26 11.14
C CYS A 629 10.72 20.79 11.42
N PHE A 630 9.69 19.95 11.47
CA PHE A 630 9.81 18.55 11.89
C PHE A 630 9.52 17.60 10.73
N LEU A 631 10.32 16.53 10.63
CA LEU A 631 10.14 15.42 9.70
C LEU A 631 9.60 14.19 10.43
N SER A 632 8.71 13.45 9.80
CA SER A 632 8.30 12.17 10.34
C SER A 632 9.39 11.12 10.14
N TYR A 633 9.89 10.53 11.22
CA TYR A 633 10.76 9.36 11.16
C TYR A 633 9.94 8.08 10.98
N GLY A 634 8.68 8.10 11.43
CA GLY A 634 7.74 6.99 11.31
C GLY A 634 6.73 7.02 12.44
N LYS A 635 5.90 5.99 12.53
CA LYS A 635 4.98 5.73 13.64
C LYS A 635 5.69 4.78 14.61
N LEU A 636 6.72 5.30 15.30
CA LEU A 636 7.69 4.51 16.05
C LEU A 636 7.41 4.59 17.56
N SER A 637 7.62 3.48 18.28
CA SER A 637 7.58 3.45 19.74
C SER A 637 8.78 4.21 20.32
N SER A 638 8.66 4.65 21.56
CA SER A 638 9.77 5.25 22.31
C SER A 638 10.92 4.26 22.51
N SER A 639 10.65 2.95 22.59
CA SER A 639 11.70 1.93 22.64
C SER A 639 12.55 1.95 21.37
N HIS A 640 11.92 1.98 20.20
CA HIS A 640 12.60 2.07 18.91
C HIS A 640 13.34 3.41 18.73
N LEU A 641 12.71 4.53 19.10
CA LEU A 641 13.35 5.85 19.04
C LEU A 641 14.60 5.94 19.93
N ILE A 642 14.56 5.36 21.13
CA ILE A 642 15.73 5.30 22.01
C ILE A 642 16.82 4.41 21.40
N THR A 643 16.46 3.22 20.94
CA THR A 643 17.42 2.23 20.42
C THR A 643 18.18 2.76 19.21
N PHE A 644 17.50 3.36 18.24
CA PHE A 644 18.10 3.70 16.94
C PHE A 644 18.35 5.19 16.71
N TYR A 645 17.64 6.07 17.42
CA TYR A 645 17.77 7.52 17.24
C TYR A 645 18.27 8.25 18.49
N GLY A 646 18.23 7.62 19.66
CA GLY A 646 18.83 8.17 20.88
C GLY A 646 18.02 9.25 21.59
N PHE A 647 16.70 9.25 21.43
CA PHE A 647 15.83 10.20 22.14
C PHE A 647 14.45 9.59 22.45
N SER A 648 13.73 10.24 23.36
CA SER A 648 12.31 9.99 23.61
C SER A 648 11.51 11.25 23.31
N THR A 649 10.23 11.10 22.93
CA THR A 649 9.38 12.25 22.64
C THR A 649 9.01 13.00 23.91
N GLN A 650 8.89 14.33 23.81
CA GLN A 650 8.45 15.15 24.95
C GLN A 650 6.96 14.98 25.24
N ALA A 651 6.16 14.81 24.19
CA ALA A 651 4.73 14.51 24.29
C ALA A 651 4.49 13.00 24.44
N ASP A 652 3.32 12.66 25.00
CA ASP A 652 2.87 11.27 25.14
C ASP A 652 2.78 10.60 23.76
N ASN A 653 3.59 9.56 23.55
CA ASN A 653 3.66 8.85 22.26
C ASN A 653 2.50 7.84 22.14
N PRO A 654 1.57 8.00 21.18
CA PRO A 654 0.44 7.07 21.03
C PRO A 654 0.84 5.67 20.58
N TYR A 655 2.09 5.49 20.14
CA TYR A 655 2.65 4.21 19.70
C TYR A 655 3.40 3.47 20.82
N ASP A 656 3.44 4.01 22.04
CA ASP A 656 3.94 3.30 23.21
C ASP A 656 2.91 2.29 23.70
N VAL A 657 3.06 1.06 23.19
CA VAL A 657 2.25 -0.10 23.54
C VAL A 657 3.09 -1.15 24.26
N ILE A 658 2.45 -1.87 25.18
CA ILE A 658 3.05 -3.00 25.90
C ILE A 658 2.30 -4.26 25.46
N PRO A 659 2.96 -5.20 24.78
CA PRO A 659 2.34 -6.46 24.41
C PRO A 659 2.04 -7.30 25.66
N ILE A 660 0.93 -8.04 25.62
CA ILE A 660 0.52 -8.96 26.67
C ILE A 660 0.42 -10.35 26.06
N ASP A 661 1.18 -11.27 26.62
CA ASP A 661 1.08 -12.69 26.31
C ASP A 661 0.07 -13.35 27.26
N LEU A 662 -0.98 -13.94 26.70
CA LEU A 662 -2.07 -14.57 27.44
C LEU A 662 -2.16 -16.05 27.08
N ASP A 663 -1.74 -16.92 27.99
CA ASP A 663 -1.88 -18.38 27.89
C ASP A 663 -3.34 -18.81 28.19
N LEU A 664 -4.30 -18.42 27.36
CA LEU A 664 -5.68 -18.90 27.46
C LEU A 664 -5.96 -19.96 26.38
N PRO A 665 -6.70 -21.04 26.69
CA PRO A 665 -6.97 -22.10 25.72
C PRO A 665 -7.74 -21.51 24.53
N ASN A 666 -7.31 -21.84 23.31
CA ASN A 666 -8.04 -21.54 22.08
C ASN A 666 -9.50 -21.97 22.25
N ILE A 667 -10.39 -21.01 22.48
CA ILE A 667 -11.82 -21.24 22.45
C ILE A 667 -12.14 -21.35 20.97
N ASP A 668 -12.61 -22.52 20.54
CA ASP A 668 -12.99 -22.79 19.15
C ASP A 668 -13.77 -21.60 18.57
N ASP A 669 -13.31 -21.11 17.41
CA ASP A 669 -13.88 -20.00 16.65
C ASP A 669 -15.38 -20.22 16.40
N TYR A 670 -16.22 -19.70 17.27
CA TYR A 670 -17.57 -19.35 16.86
C TYR A 670 -17.43 -18.10 15.99
N GLU A 671 -17.67 -18.27 14.68
CA GLU A 671 -17.85 -17.20 13.70
C GLU A 671 -18.97 -16.25 14.15
N ASN A 672 -18.69 -15.38 15.11
CA ASN A 672 -19.51 -14.22 15.39
C ASN A 672 -18.75 -13.06 14.75
N GLY A 673 -19.32 -12.45 13.71
CA GLY A 673 -18.67 -11.44 12.87
C GLY A 673 -18.36 -10.09 13.56
N ASN A 674 -17.94 -10.11 14.83
CA ASN A 674 -17.54 -8.95 15.60
C ASN A 674 -16.06 -8.63 15.30
N LEU A 675 -15.77 -7.45 14.77
CA LEU A 675 -14.41 -6.98 14.46
C LEU A 675 -13.41 -7.15 15.64
N MET A 676 -13.92 -7.17 16.87
CA MET A 676 -13.14 -7.31 18.10
C MET A 676 -12.71 -8.75 18.41
N SER A 677 -13.19 -9.77 17.68
CA SER A 677 -12.85 -11.18 17.95
C SER A 677 -11.53 -11.68 17.39
N ASP A 678 -11.01 -11.02 16.35
CA ASP A 678 -9.96 -11.57 15.48
C ASP A 678 -8.54 -11.17 15.94
N TRP A 679 -8.33 -10.97 17.24
CA TRP A 679 -7.03 -10.59 17.81
C TRP A 679 -6.46 -11.74 18.63
N THR A 680 -5.30 -12.24 18.21
CA THR A 680 -4.52 -13.26 18.93
C THR A 680 -3.46 -12.63 19.84
N ASN A 681 -2.96 -11.45 19.46
CA ASN A 681 -1.99 -10.69 20.24
C ASN A 681 -2.70 -9.52 20.89
N HIS A 682 -2.51 -9.38 22.20
CA HIS A 682 -3.09 -8.30 22.97
C HIS A 682 -2.04 -7.27 23.36
N MET A 683 -2.49 -6.03 23.52
CA MET A 683 -1.65 -4.91 23.88
C MET A 683 -2.38 -3.95 24.81
N VAL A 684 -1.62 -3.21 25.61
CA VAL A 684 -2.10 -2.08 26.42
C VAL A 684 -1.27 -0.83 26.17
N ARG A 685 -1.83 0.32 26.51
CA ARG A 685 -1.15 1.62 26.47
C ARG A 685 -1.67 2.49 27.61
N GLY A 686 -1.10 3.68 27.78
CA GLY A 686 -1.55 4.64 28.77
C GLY A 686 -3.05 4.94 28.63
N THR A 687 -3.83 4.74 29.70
CA THR A 687 -5.30 4.89 29.65
C THR A 687 -5.74 6.35 29.47
N TRP A 688 -4.85 7.32 29.73
CA TRP A 688 -5.06 8.73 29.43
C TRP A 688 -5.20 9.05 27.93
N LEU A 689 -4.89 8.09 27.04
CA LEU A 689 -5.12 8.19 25.60
C LEU A 689 -6.49 7.66 25.17
N SER A 690 -7.29 7.13 26.09
CA SER A 690 -8.67 6.70 25.82
C SER A 690 -9.64 7.79 26.26
N GLU A 691 -10.67 8.06 25.47
CA GLU A 691 -11.77 8.94 25.88
C GLU A 691 -12.92 8.15 26.53
N ASN A 692 -13.03 6.86 26.22
CA ASN A 692 -14.16 6.03 26.62
C ASN A 692 -13.94 5.36 27.98
N HIS A 693 -14.49 6.00 29.01
CA HIS A 693 -14.47 5.52 30.40
C HIS A 693 -15.82 4.97 30.87
N GLU A 694 -16.75 4.73 29.94
CA GLU A 694 -18.07 4.19 30.27
C GLU A 694 -17.98 2.75 30.78
N ILE A 695 -19.10 2.27 31.32
CA ILE A 695 -19.22 0.88 31.72
C ILE A 695 -18.89 -0.05 30.55
N PHE A 696 -18.26 -1.18 30.86
CA PHE A 696 -17.71 -2.14 29.90
C PHE A 696 -16.50 -1.65 29.07
N HIS A 697 -15.98 -0.43 29.31
CA HIS A 697 -14.81 0.12 28.61
C HIS A 697 -13.71 0.57 29.57
N TYR A 698 -14.03 1.41 30.56
CA TYR A 698 -13.14 1.83 31.66
C TYR A 698 -11.81 2.50 31.25
N GLY A 699 -11.70 2.98 30.01
CA GLY A 699 -10.44 3.46 29.44
C GLY A 699 -9.46 2.35 29.04
N LEU A 700 -9.90 1.08 29.08
CA LEU A 700 -9.11 -0.11 28.75
C LEU A 700 -9.42 -0.59 27.32
N PRO A 701 -8.54 -1.39 26.70
CA PRO A 701 -8.69 -1.76 25.30
C PRO A 701 -9.85 -2.74 25.10
N SER A 702 -10.79 -2.40 24.23
CA SER A 702 -11.98 -3.22 23.98
C SER A 702 -11.66 -4.65 23.52
N PRO A 703 -10.69 -4.89 22.60
CA PRO A 703 -10.32 -6.27 22.23
C PRO A 703 -9.80 -7.09 23.41
N LEU A 704 -9.07 -6.48 24.34
CA LEU A 704 -8.55 -7.16 25.54
C LEU A 704 -9.69 -7.54 26.49
N LEU A 705 -10.58 -6.60 26.81
CA LEU A 705 -11.72 -6.87 27.69
C LEU A 705 -12.62 -7.95 27.10
N GLU A 706 -12.86 -7.91 25.79
CA GLU A 706 -13.65 -8.90 25.07
C GLU A 706 -13.01 -10.30 25.13
N HIS A 707 -11.68 -10.39 25.01
CA HIS A 707 -10.97 -11.66 25.18
C HIS A 707 -11.21 -12.27 26.57
N PHE A 708 -11.08 -11.47 27.64
CA PHE A 708 -11.35 -11.93 29.00
C PHE A 708 -12.82 -12.30 29.24
N ARG A 709 -13.78 -11.57 28.65
CA ARG A 709 -15.21 -11.90 28.71
C ARG A 709 -15.50 -13.27 28.10
N ARG A 710 -14.88 -13.59 26.97
CA ARG A 710 -15.04 -14.90 26.32
C ARG A 710 -14.39 -16.04 27.09
N ALA A 711 -13.24 -15.79 27.70
CA ALA A 711 -12.57 -16.76 28.57
C ALA A 711 -13.48 -17.23 29.72
N GLN A 712 -14.38 -16.36 30.18
CA GLN A 712 -15.37 -16.67 31.22
C GLN A 712 -16.63 -17.41 30.71
N GLY A 713 -16.68 -17.80 29.43
CA GLY A 713 -17.69 -18.74 28.90
C GLY A 713 -19.09 -18.18 28.67
N SER A 714 -19.29 -16.87 28.75
CA SER A 714 -20.59 -16.25 28.46
C SER A 714 -20.69 -15.90 26.99
N ALA A 715 -21.81 -16.28 26.35
CA ALA A 715 -22.31 -15.62 25.14
C ALA A 715 -22.80 -14.20 25.53
N MET A 716 -21.88 -13.41 26.10
CA MET A 716 -22.16 -12.11 26.66
C MET A 716 -22.56 -11.18 25.51
N GLN A 717 -23.72 -10.54 25.65
CA GLN A 717 -24.00 -9.32 24.92
C GLN A 717 -23.42 -8.18 25.78
N PRO A 718 -22.25 -7.60 25.43
CA PRO A 718 -21.54 -6.63 26.27
C PRO A 718 -22.33 -5.34 26.55
N SER A 719 -23.54 -5.18 26.00
CA SER A 719 -24.40 -4.02 26.17
C SER A 719 -25.52 -4.17 27.21
N THR A 720 -25.72 -5.36 27.82
CA THR A 720 -26.83 -5.56 28.78
C THR A 720 -26.32 -5.52 30.23
N ILE A 721 -26.81 -4.54 31.00
CA ILE A 721 -26.55 -4.45 32.44
C ILE A 721 -27.38 -5.53 33.14
N THR A 722 -26.75 -6.65 33.46
CA THR A 722 -27.29 -7.73 34.28
C THR A 722 -26.38 -7.99 35.47
N GLN A 723 -26.93 -8.48 36.58
CA GLN A 723 -26.13 -8.79 37.77
C GLN A 723 -25.02 -9.81 37.47
N GLU A 724 -25.26 -10.77 36.57
CA GLU A 724 -24.28 -11.75 36.13
C GLU A 724 -23.14 -11.10 35.33
N ASN A 725 -23.46 -10.27 34.33
CA ASN A 725 -22.45 -9.57 33.54
C ASN A 725 -21.60 -8.65 34.42
N LEU A 726 -22.21 -7.90 35.33
CA LEU A 726 -21.49 -7.02 36.24
C LEU A 726 -20.58 -7.79 37.21
N ALA A 727 -20.98 -8.98 37.66
CA ALA A 727 -20.11 -9.82 38.49
C ALA A 727 -18.87 -10.30 37.72
N ILE A 728 -19.04 -10.69 36.45
CA ILE A 728 -17.94 -11.05 35.55
C ILE A 728 -16.99 -9.86 35.35
N GLU A 729 -17.52 -8.65 35.13
CA GLU A 729 -16.70 -7.44 34.98
C GLU A 729 -15.84 -7.16 36.21
N LEU A 730 -16.37 -7.34 37.43
CA LEU A 730 -15.56 -7.19 38.66
C LEU A 730 -14.40 -8.18 38.71
N GLU A 731 -14.62 -9.42 38.29
CA GLU A 731 -13.56 -10.44 38.25
C GLU A 731 -12.48 -10.05 37.23
N ILE A 732 -12.88 -9.66 36.01
CA ILE A 732 -11.95 -9.22 34.96
C ILE A 732 -11.11 -8.03 35.44
N LEU A 733 -11.75 -7.00 36.00
CA LEU A 733 -11.06 -5.82 36.51
C LEU A 733 -10.14 -6.15 37.69
N SER A 734 -10.52 -7.10 38.55
CA SER A 734 -9.67 -7.56 39.65
C SER A 734 -8.43 -8.28 39.13
N VAL A 735 -8.57 -9.15 38.13
CA VAL A 735 -7.44 -9.86 37.50
C VAL A 735 -6.49 -8.86 36.86
N LEU A 736 -7.00 -7.97 36.00
CA LEU A 736 -6.19 -6.93 35.36
C LEU A 736 -5.49 -6.04 36.40
N CYS A 737 -6.21 -5.59 37.42
CA CYS A 737 -5.62 -4.77 38.49
C CYS A 737 -4.46 -5.49 39.17
N SER A 738 -4.63 -6.74 39.57
CA SER A 738 -3.57 -7.53 40.22
C SER A 738 -2.38 -7.74 39.29
N THR A 739 -2.61 -8.11 38.03
CA THR A 739 -1.55 -8.32 37.04
C THR A 739 -0.70 -7.06 36.85
N PHE A 740 -1.34 -5.90 36.67
CA PHE A 740 -0.61 -4.66 36.44
C PHE A 740 0.02 -4.08 37.72
N GLU A 741 -0.52 -4.38 38.90
CA GLU A 741 0.17 -4.09 40.16
C GLU A 741 1.45 -4.90 40.32
N ASP A 742 1.42 -6.19 39.96
CA ASP A 742 2.61 -7.05 39.99
C ASP A 742 3.66 -6.59 38.96
N MET A 743 3.26 -6.26 37.73
CA MET A 743 4.16 -5.71 36.71
C MET A 743 4.76 -4.37 37.13
N MET A 744 3.96 -3.50 37.75
CA MET A 744 4.44 -2.23 38.29
C MET A 744 5.42 -2.43 39.45
N GLN A 745 5.23 -3.43 40.31
CA GLN A 745 6.19 -3.77 41.37
C GLN A 745 7.50 -4.35 40.82
N GLY A 746 7.44 -5.09 39.71
CA GLY A 746 8.62 -5.62 39.03
C GLY A 746 9.55 -4.54 38.45
N ILE A 747 9.01 -3.36 38.14
CA ILE A 747 9.79 -2.18 37.75
C ILE A 747 10.08 -1.34 39.00
N CYS A 748 11.27 -1.51 39.59
CA CYS A 748 11.67 -0.74 40.79
C CYS A 748 11.51 0.78 40.60
N ASP A 749 10.94 1.46 41.61
CA ASP A 749 11.06 2.91 41.75
C ASP A 749 12.46 3.22 42.22
N THR A 750 13.15 4.05 41.46
CA THR A 750 14.46 4.54 41.81
C THR A 750 14.33 6.01 42.20
N ASP A 751 14.79 6.37 43.40
CA ASP A 751 14.65 7.72 43.96
C ASP A 751 15.14 8.81 42.99
N ASP A 752 14.34 9.87 42.84
CA ASP A 752 14.56 10.97 41.90
C ASP A 752 15.82 11.79 42.21
N ASP A 753 16.24 11.84 43.49
CA ASP A 753 17.31 12.73 43.98
C ASP A 753 18.73 12.32 43.53
N ASP A 754 18.98 11.05 43.19
CA ASP A 754 20.32 10.58 42.79
C ASP A 754 20.63 10.80 41.29
N ARG A 755 19.67 11.30 40.49
CA ARG A 755 19.66 11.12 39.02
C ARG A 755 19.84 12.38 38.17
N GLU A 756 19.73 13.58 38.74
CA GLU A 756 20.07 14.81 38.00
C GLU A 756 21.55 14.83 37.56
N ASN A 757 22.42 14.09 38.25
CA ASN A 757 23.84 13.94 37.93
C ASN A 757 24.20 12.69 37.10
N GLY A 758 23.23 11.87 36.69
CA GLY A 758 23.47 10.70 35.84
C GLY A 758 24.00 11.06 34.45
N SER A 759 24.69 10.11 33.80
CA SER A 759 25.08 10.21 32.39
C SER A 759 23.82 10.26 31.49
N TRP A 760 24.00 10.68 30.24
CA TRP A 760 22.89 10.91 29.31
C TRP A 760 22.08 9.63 29.04
N ASP A 761 22.74 8.48 28.99
CA ASP A 761 22.15 7.15 28.73
C ASP A 761 21.35 6.65 29.93
N VAL A 762 21.88 6.80 31.14
CA VAL A 762 21.15 6.48 32.39
C VAL A 762 19.90 7.35 32.53
N LYS A 763 20.00 8.64 32.19
CA LYS A 763 18.85 9.55 32.18
C LYS A 763 17.78 9.09 31.20
N LEU A 764 18.17 8.74 29.97
CA LEU A 764 17.24 8.30 28.93
C LEU A 764 16.56 6.97 29.31
N ALA A 765 17.33 6.01 29.83
CA ALA A 765 16.82 4.74 30.36
C ALA A 765 15.81 4.96 31.51
N SER A 766 16.14 5.84 32.45
CA SER A 766 15.27 6.20 33.57
C SER A 766 13.96 6.84 33.09
N THR A 767 14.03 7.77 32.14
CA THR A 767 12.83 8.40 31.54
C THR A 767 11.92 7.36 30.88
N PHE A 768 12.48 6.42 30.14
CA PHE A 768 11.71 5.34 29.52
C PHE A 768 11.04 4.45 30.58
N LYS A 769 11.79 4.03 31.60
CA LYS A 769 11.29 3.20 32.69
C LYS A 769 10.13 3.87 33.45
N LYS A 770 10.24 5.17 33.71
CA LYS A 770 9.17 5.98 34.31
C LYS A 770 7.93 6.03 33.43
N SER A 771 8.10 6.15 32.11
CA SER A 771 6.97 6.11 31.16
C SER A 771 6.24 4.76 31.23
N GLN A 772 6.95 3.64 31.21
CA GLN A 772 6.37 2.30 31.35
C GLN A 772 5.61 2.13 32.68
N ARG A 773 6.22 2.56 33.80
CA ARG A 773 5.57 2.54 35.11
C ARG A 773 4.29 3.40 35.14
N ARG A 774 4.30 4.57 34.48
CA ARG A 774 3.12 5.45 34.34
C ARG A 774 2.00 4.74 33.57
N ILE A 775 2.31 4.00 32.51
CA ILE A 775 1.32 3.19 31.77
C ILE A 775 0.67 2.18 32.72
N PHE A 776 1.46 1.36 33.43
CA PHE A 776 0.92 0.38 34.39
C PHE A 776 0.06 1.03 35.48
N SER A 777 0.54 2.12 36.07
CA SER A 777 -0.19 2.86 37.10
C SER A 777 -1.54 3.39 36.60
N SER A 778 -1.59 3.87 35.34
CA SER A 778 -2.84 4.33 34.73
C SER A 778 -3.86 3.21 34.53
N ILE A 779 -3.40 2.01 34.14
CA ILE A 779 -4.25 0.84 33.97
C ILE A 779 -4.81 0.38 35.31
N VAL A 780 -3.98 0.32 36.36
CA VAL A 780 -4.41 -0.02 37.73
C VAL A 780 -5.46 0.98 38.22
N THR A 781 -5.26 2.27 37.95
CA THR A 781 -6.22 3.33 38.31
C THR A 781 -7.53 3.18 37.56
N SER A 782 -7.49 2.92 36.26
CA SER A 782 -8.66 2.61 35.43
C SER A 782 -9.42 1.38 35.93
N CYS A 783 -8.71 0.31 36.31
CA CYS A 783 -9.35 -0.89 36.86
C CYS A 783 -10.09 -0.58 38.17
N LYS A 784 -9.42 0.13 39.11
CA LYS A 784 -10.03 0.53 40.40
C LYS A 784 -11.23 1.46 40.22
N ALA A 785 -11.16 2.39 39.28
CA ALA A 785 -12.27 3.28 38.94
C ALA A 785 -13.44 2.49 38.32
N GLY A 786 -13.13 1.57 37.39
CA GLY A 786 -14.08 0.67 36.79
C GLY A 786 -14.79 -0.21 37.80
N SER A 787 -14.07 -0.80 38.76
CA SER A 787 -14.67 -1.64 39.81
C SER A 787 -15.69 -0.86 40.64
N LYS A 788 -15.38 0.38 41.03
CA LYS A 788 -16.33 1.26 41.74
C LYS A 788 -17.57 1.57 40.92
N LEU A 789 -17.40 1.75 39.60
CA LEU A 789 -18.50 2.00 38.68
C LEU A 789 -19.41 0.77 38.57
N VAL A 790 -18.83 -0.42 38.45
CA VAL A 790 -19.58 -1.68 38.38
C VAL A 790 -20.29 -1.99 39.71
N GLU A 791 -19.64 -1.77 40.86
CA GLU A 791 -20.25 -1.87 42.20
C GLU A 791 -21.46 -0.93 42.35
N HIS A 792 -21.34 0.29 41.83
CA HIS A 792 -22.44 1.25 41.83
C HIS A 792 -23.64 0.74 41.01
N GLU A 793 -23.41 0.19 39.82
CA GLU A 793 -24.50 -0.39 39.00
C GLU A 793 -25.08 -1.68 39.59
N LEU A 794 -24.26 -2.53 40.23
CA LEU A 794 -24.73 -3.70 40.97
C LEU A 794 -25.68 -3.30 42.10
N SER A 795 -25.38 -2.21 42.80
CA SER A 795 -26.24 -1.70 43.87
C SER A 795 -27.62 -1.24 43.37
N LYS A 796 -27.71 -0.80 42.11
CA LYS A 796 -28.99 -0.45 41.47
C LYS A 796 -29.78 -1.67 41.01
N CYS A 797 -29.11 -2.77 40.67
CA CYS A 797 -29.77 -4.02 40.25
C CYS A 797 -30.36 -4.81 41.43
N GLY A 798 -29.82 -4.60 42.64
CA GLY A 798 -30.28 -5.25 43.88
C GLY A 798 -31.36 -4.49 44.65
N ALA A 799 -31.79 -3.32 44.16
CA ALA A 799 -32.89 -2.51 44.69
C ALA A 799 -34.12 -2.63 43.79
#